data_AF-A0A183E8D6-F1
#
_entry.id   AF-A0A183E8D6-F1
#
_cell.length_a   1.000
_cell.length_b   1.000
_cell.length_c   1.000
_cell.angle_alpha   90.00
_cell.angle_beta   90.00
_cell.angle_gamma   90.00
#
_symmetry.space_group_name_H-M   'P 1'
#
loop_
_entity.id
_entity.type
_entity.pdbx_description
1 polymer ?
#
loop_
_entity_poly.entity_id
_entity_poly.type
_entity_poly.pdbx_seq_one_letter_code
_entity_poly.pdbx_strand_id
1 'polypeptide(L)'
;MQPCEYETYGPSDAQAVHAYELLKQDYEMAMQKLNSTMNSIKTFWSPELKRERQLRKEETAKFTALQRQMVGPQNGSGFRVAELEAELENCRCELAEKDETIRRLMDRTNATTVYRDGGSRMASLETKCNQLESLLEIREEQIRSMERHLSQLPISSSQAAKNQRIADLEDEVAMLRSERAEHPRDFTDKTVTPHEVNTLRMKMERSEVELAQKTAELSAVQARLQAATEAVEDLRKRVEVFRESSTAKEKHAALLQSDIEALRAKLETKNTQIEQKEKACERLEAEITVERSQVTDLRNSNRNLEQKINQLMARIDSLESLLHDKDGELEKAKQKLLAHPDVQKEEALQLQIDEAHREKVRMQSLIDELRRNAEKEKMQQLEAFQARNQQLVATIESLQKELDDRQVLLESQSEKIGDLDRELLTAERQCKDRLSEARKEIQSLLRMVQSLEKDKASLISQCKQFQNKLEDTHKDDSTSTVGQLRPEYSALSTESSLRSRVEELEEALRESVSITAERELHLTESHRELNELRRRVKKLTSSEREEILHTLEAEKRRQIEQLLQLKHEALVAAIAEKDAHIALLEQSRERPRDEIEMLRLHKERLMEKLKEENERRTQLIASTSRTHSKKFSMVHYFALVGTVGYFGLVLQVISWKRVILREQYRLHRAVLSEAWLCRSTKSSLIRFVF
;
A
#
# COMPACT_ATOMS: atom_id res chain seq x y z
N MET A 1 68.81 -12.61 22.27
CA MET A 1 67.60 -12.75 21.41
C MET A 1 66.45 -13.15 22.33
N GLN A 2 65.29 -12.52 22.21
CA GLN A 2 64.07 -12.96 22.90
C GLN A 2 63.38 -14.04 22.05
N PRO A 3 62.71 -15.03 22.66
CA PRO A 3 61.69 -15.81 21.96
C PRO A 3 60.44 -14.92 21.80
N CYS A 4 59.90 -14.83 20.58
CA CYS A 4 58.60 -14.21 20.36
C CYS A 4 57.50 -15.24 20.61
N GLU A 5 56.73 -15.06 21.66
CA GLU A 5 55.53 -15.87 21.92
C GLU A 5 54.40 -15.42 20.98
N TYR A 6 53.90 -16.35 20.16
CA TYR A 6 52.72 -16.12 19.32
C TYR A 6 51.47 -16.42 20.17
N GLU A 7 50.86 -15.39 20.77
CA GLU A 7 49.55 -15.51 21.41
C GLU A 7 48.45 -15.72 20.34
N THR A 8 48.24 -16.96 19.93
CA THR A 8 47.09 -17.35 19.12
C THR A 8 45.81 -17.35 19.96
N TYR A 9 45.15 -16.18 20.04
CA TYR A 9 43.78 -16.04 20.57
C TYR A 9 42.74 -16.75 19.68
N GLY A 10 42.77 -18.09 19.69
CA GLY A 10 41.57 -18.87 19.39
C GLY A 10 40.54 -18.69 20.52
N PRO A 11 39.23 -18.72 20.23
CA PRO A 11 38.23 -18.75 21.28
C PRO A 11 38.46 -20.01 22.12
N SER A 12 38.45 -19.87 23.45
CA SER A 12 38.63 -21.00 24.36
C SER A 12 37.58 -22.08 24.08
N ASP A 13 37.93 -23.36 24.19
CA ASP A 13 36.98 -24.46 24.01
C ASP A 13 35.70 -24.28 24.85
N ALA A 14 35.81 -23.68 26.05
CA ALA A 14 34.65 -23.34 26.87
C ALA A 14 33.68 -22.34 26.19
N GLN A 15 34.20 -21.37 25.43
CA GLN A 15 33.39 -20.44 24.63
C GLN A 15 32.79 -21.13 23.40
N ALA A 16 33.54 -22.02 22.73
CA ALA A 16 33.04 -22.79 21.60
C ALA A 16 31.92 -23.77 22.02
N VAL A 17 32.11 -24.48 23.15
CA VAL A 17 31.09 -25.34 23.76
C VAL A 17 29.87 -24.51 24.17
N HIS A 18 30.03 -23.37 24.85
CA HIS A 18 28.90 -22.55 25.26
C HIS A 18 28.11 -21.96 24.08
N ALA A 19 28.80 -21.55 23.01
CA ALA A 19 28.17 -21.11 21.76
C ALA A 19 27.41 -22.27 21.07
N TYR A 20 27.96 -23.48 21.10
CA TYR A 20 27.29 -24.69 20.59
C TYR A 20 26.05 -25.07 21.42
N GLU A 21 26.13 -24.99 22.75
CA GLU A 21 24.99 -25.23 23.65
C GLU A 21 23.87 -24.20 23.45
N LEU A 22 24.22 -22.92 23.27
CA LEU A 22 23.25 -21.86 23.00
C LEU A 22 22.58 -22.04 21.62
N LEU A 23 23.37 -22.34 20.58
CA LEU A 23 22.86 -22.65 19.24
C LEU A 23 21.96 -23.90 19.23
N LYS A 24 22.29 -24.90 20.06
CA LYS A 24 21.47 -26.10 20.28
C LYS A 24 20.15 -25.76 20.97
N GLN A 25 20.15 -24.91 22.01
CA GLN A 25 18.91 -24.43 22.63
C GLN A 25 18.03 -23.65 21.64
N ASP A 26 18.62 -22.77 20.82
CA ASP A 26 17.87 -22.04 19.79
C ASP A 26 17.30 -22.98 18.71
N TYR A 27 18.04 -24.01 18.30
CA TYR A 27 17.54 -25.05 17.40
C TYR A 27 16.37 -25.84 18.02
N GLU A 28 16.51 -26.29 19.27
CA GLU A 28 15.45 -27.03 19.99
C GLU A 28 14.20 -26.15 20.19
N MET A 29 14.38 -24.87 20.55
CA MET A 29 13.27 -23.91 20.64
C MET A 29 12.61 -23.64 19.28
N ALA A 30 13.38 -23.52 18.20
CA ALA A 30 12.85 -23.37 16.85
C ALA A 30 12.06 -24.62 16.41
N MET A 31 12.56 -25.81 16.72
CA MET A 31 11.91 -27.09 16.42
C MET A 31 10.63 -27.30 17.25
N GLN A 32 10.61 -26.87 18.53
CA GLN A 32 9.38 -26.84 19.34
C GLN A 32 8.36 -25.84 18.80
N LYS A 33 8.79 -24.64 18.40
CA LYS A 33 7.91 -23.63 17.76
C LYS A 33 7.35 -24.15 16.43
N LEU A 34 8.15 -24.83 15.62
CA LEU A 34 7.73 -25.46 14.37
C LEU A 34 6.75 -26.62 14.58
N ASN A 35 6.96 -27.47 15.59
CA ASN A 35 5.98 -28.49 15.97
C ASN A 35 4.69 -27.89 16.52
N SER A 36 4.78 -26.79 17.29
CA SER A 36 3.62 -26.05 17.78
C SER A 36 2.81 -25.44 16.64
N THR A 37 3.44 -24.77 15.67
CA THR A 37 2.75 -24.22 14.50
C THR A 37 2.24 -25.32 13.57
N MET A 38 2.98 -26.40 13.34
CA MET A 38 2.49 -27.53 12.53
C MET A 38 1.34 -28.30 13.20
N ASN A 39 1.34 -28.44 14.53
CA ASN A 39 0.21 -29.01 15.25
C ASN A 39 -1.00 -28.05 15.27
N SER A 40 -0.78 -26.75 15.47
CA SER A 40 -1.80 -25.72 15.34
C SER A 40 -2.42 -25.72 13.94
N ILE A 41 -1.61 -25.77 12.88
CA ILE A 41 -2.08 -25.91 11.49
C ILE A 41 -2.86 -27.22 11.31
N LYS A 42 -2.38 -28.35 11.85
CA LYS A 42 -3.11 -29.64 11.83
C LYS A 42 -4.49 -29.56 12.51
N THR A 43 -4.63 -28.83 13.61
CA THR A 43 -5.92 -28.62 14.30
C THR A 43 -6.76 -27.49 13.69
N PHE A 44 -6.15 -26.57 12.93
CA PHE A 44 -6.80 -25.50 12.17
C PHE A 44 -7.47 -25.99 10.88
N TRP A 45 -7.22 -27.25 10.45
CA TRP A 45 -8.15 -27.96 9.55
C TRP A 45 -9.45 -28.21 10.31
N SER A 46 -10.33 -27.20 10.29
CA SER A 46 -11.55 -27.09 11.10
C SER A 46 -12.40 -28.38 11.08
N PRO A 47 -13.21 -28.65 12.13
CA PRO A 47 -14.20 -29.72 12.11
C PRO A 47 -15.08 -29.72 10.84
N GLU A 48 -15.32 -28.56 10.24
CA GLU A 48 -15.90 -28.33 8.90
C GLU A 48 -15.10 -29.03 7.80
N LEU A 49 -13.79 -28.78 7.67
CA LEU A 49 -12.93 -29.37 6.65
C LEU A 49 -12.75 -30.89 6.83
N LYS A 50 -12.82 -31.37 8.08
CA LYS A 50 -12.89 -32.82 8.36
C LYS A 50 -14.25 -33.40 7.96
N ARG A 51 -15.36 -32.71 8.26
CA ARG A 51 -16.73 -33.05 7.79
C ARG A 51 -16.84 -33.02 6.27
N GLU A 52 -16.23 -32.07 5.58
CA GLU A 52 -16.35 -31.91 4.13
C GLU A 52 -15.50 -32.94 3.37
N ARG A 53 -14.34 -33.33 3.91
CA ARG A 53 -13.60 -34.51 3.44
C ARG A 53 -14.34 -35.82 3.69
N GLN A 54 -15.11 -35.90 4.79
CA GLN A 54 -15.95 -37.05 5.11
C GLN A 54 -17.17 -37.11 4.16
N LEU A 55 -17.87 -35.98 3.95
CA LEU A 55 -18.96 -35.85 2.98
C LEU A 55 -18.49 -36.20 1.57
N ARG A 56 -17.37 -35.68 1.07
CA ARG A 56 -16.87 -36.07 -0.26
C ARG A 56 -16.48 -37.55 -0.35
N LYS A 57 -16.06 -38.20 0.76
CA LYS A 57 -15.89 -39.66 0.80
C LYS A 57 -17.22 -40.41 0.75
N GLU A 58 -18.25 -39.92 1.42
CA GLU A 58 -19.59 -40.50 1.41
C GLU A 58 -20.31 -40.27 0.07
N GLU A 59 -20.10 -39.14 -0.58
CA GLU A 59 -20.58 -38.82 -1.93
C GLU A 59 -19.87 -39.65 -2.99
N THR A 60 -18.53 -39.77 -2.93
CA THR A 60 -17.80 -40.67 -3.85
C THR A 60 -18.14 -42.14 -3.59
N ALA A 61 -18.37 -42.56 -2.33
CA ALA A 61 -18.87 -43.90 -2.04
C ALA A 61 -20.30 -44.12 -2.58
N LYS A 62 -21.21 -43.15 -2.46
CA LYS A 62 -22.55 -43.19 -3.09
C LYS A 62 -22.47 -43.24 -4.60
N PHE A 63 -21.61 -42.43 -5.22
CA PHE A 63 -21.38 -42.43 -6.66
C PHE A 63 -20.82 -43.79 -7.12
N THR A 64 -19.82 -44.35 -6.44
CA THR A 64 -19.30 -45.69 -6.72
C THR A 64 -20.34 -46.78 -6.47
N ALA A 65 -21.25 -46.63 -5.50
CA ALA A 65 -22.34 -47.58 -5.27
C ALA A 65 -23.40 -47.52 -6.38
N LEU A 66 -23.80 -46.32 -6.82
CA LEU A 66 -24.68 -46.12 -7.98
C LEU A 66 -24.02 -46.63 -9.27
N GLN A 67 -22.74 -46.32 -9.48
CA GLN A 67 -21.96 -46.84 -10.61
C GLN A 67 -21.85 -48.37 -10.57
N ARG A 68 -21.76 -49.00 -9.39
CA ARG A 68 -21.84 -50.47 -9.24
C ARG A 68 -23.25 -51.03 -9.46
N GLN A 69 -24.31 -50.28 -9.20
CA GLN A 69 -25.68 -50.66 -9.60
C GLN A 69 -25.87 -50.55 -11.12
N MET A 70 -25.22 -49.59 -11.79
CA MET A 70 -25.29 -49.42 -13.24
C MET A 70 -24.31 -50.31 -14.03
N VAL A 71 -23.22 -50.75 -13.40
CA VAL A 71 -22.16 -51.60 -13.99
C VAL A 71 -22.13 -53.00 -13.33
N GLY A 72 -23.24 -53.40 -12.72
CA GLY A 72 -23.52 -54.81 -12.42
C GLY A 72 -23.62 -55.65 -13.71
N PRO A 73 -23.47 -56.98 -13.64
CA PRO A 73 -23.40 -57.83 -14.83
C PRO A 73 -24.61 -57.65 -15.75
N GLN A 74 -24.32 -57.57 -17.06
CA GLN A 74 -25.21 -57.14 -18.16
C GLN A 74 -26.39 -58.10 -18.43
N ASN A 75 -27.32 -58.24 -17.50
CA ASN A 75 -28.56 -59.04 -17.65
C ASN A 75 -29.79 -58.44 -16.93
N GLY A 76 -29.66 -57.33 -16.18
CA GLY A 76 -30.77 -56.77 -15.38
C GLY A 76 -31.34 -55.42 -15.85
N SER A 77 -30.56 -54.63 -16.60
CA SER A 77 -30.94 -53.29 -17.08
C SER A 77 -31.93 -53.36 -18.24
N GLY A 78 -31.60 -54.14 -19.27
CA GLY A 78 -32.46 -54.31 -20.46
C GLY A 78 -33.85 -54.87 -20.15
N PHE A 79 -33.95 -55.80 -19.19
CA PHE A 79 -35.24 -56.39 -18.81
C PHE A 79 -36.20 -55.35 -18.25
N ARG A 80 -35.76 -54.54 -17.26
CA ARG A 80 -36.59 -53.50 -16.65
C ARG A 80 -36.91 -52.33 -17.59
N VAL A 81 -36.07 -52.07 -18.59
CA VAL A 81 -36.38 -51.09 -19.64
C VAL A 81 -37.45 -51.64 -20.59
N ALA A 82 -37.28 -52.86 -21.10
CA ALA A 82 -38.27 -53.51 -21.97
C ALA A 82 -39.62 -53.74 -21.27
N GLU A 83 -39.61 -54.02 -19.96
CA GLU A 83 -40.80 -54.17 -19.12
C GLU A 83 -41.55 -52.84 -19.00
N LEU A 84 -40.85 -51.72 -18.72
CA LEU A 84 -41.45 -50.38 -18.69
C LEU A 84 -41.87 -49.87 -20.09
N GLU A 85 -41.18 -50.26 -21.16
CA GLU A 85 -41.57 -49.97 -22.54
C GLU A 85 -42.83 -50.74 -22.94
N ALA A 86 -42.97 -52.00 -22.51
CA ALA A 86 -44.20 -52.79 -22.70
C ALA A 86 -45.37 -52.26 -21.87
N GLU A 87 -45.14 -51.81 -20.63
CA GLU A 87 -46.16 -51.11 -19.82
C GLU A 87 -46.60 -49.80 -20.48
N LEU A 88 -45.68 -49.01 -21.03
CA LEU A 88 -45.98 -47.77 -21.76
C LEU A 88 -46.78 -48.01 -23.04
N GLU A 89 -46.46 -49.06 -23.80
CA GLU A 89 -47.19 -49.37 -25.03
C GLU A 89 -48.59 -49.95 -24.73
N ASN A 90 -48.73 -50.79 -23.68
CA ASN A 90 -50.05 -51.19 -23.16
C ASN A 90 -50.89 -49.97 -22.74
N CYS A 91 -50.29 -49.00 -22.02
CA CYS A 91 -50.97 -47.75 -21.65
C CYS A 91 -51.41 -46.93 -22.88
N ARG A 92 -50.63 -46.95 -23.98
CA ARG A 92 -51.00 -46.31 -25.25
C ARG A 92 -52.17 -47.01 -25.94
N CYS A 93 -52.16 -48.35 -26.00
CA CYS A 93 -53.27 -49.12 -26.55
C CYS A 93 -54.57 -48.84 -25.77
N GLU A 94 -54.52 -48.87 -24.43
CA GLU A 94 -55.66 -48.52 -23.59
C GLU A 94 -56.17 -47.08 -23.82
N LEU A 95 -55.26 -46.11 -24.06
CA LEU A 95 -55.66 -44.74 -24.35
C LEU A 95 -56.36 -44.63 -25.71
N ALA A 96 -55.81 -45.28 -26.73
CA ALA A 96 -56.37 -45.30 -28.08
C ALA A 96 -57.77 -45.97 -28.11
N GLU A 97 -57.99 -47.05 -27.38
CA GLU A 97 -59.31 -47.67 -27.25
C GLU A 97 -60.33 -46.77 -26.53
N LYS A 98 -59.89 -45.99 -25.54
CA LYS A 98 -60.73 -45.01 -24.83
C LYS A 98 -61.06 -43.83 -25.74
N ASP A 99 -60.11 -43.29 -26.50
CA ASP A 99 -60.34 -42.23 -27.48
C ASP A 99 -61.26 -42.69 -28.63
N GLU A 100 -61.09 -43.92 -29.13
CA GLU A 100 -62.00 -44.53 -30.11
C GLU A 100 -63.42 -44.70 -29.54
N THR A 101 -63.53 -45.01 -28.25
CA THR A 101 -64.83 -45.14 -27.56
C THR A 101 -65.48 -43.78 -27.30
N ILE A 102 -64.70 -42.74 -26.97
CA ILE A 102 -65.16 -41.35 -26.89
C ILE A 102 -65.63 -40.87 -28.27
N ARG A 103 -64.90 -41.17 -29.35
CA ARG A 103 -65.31 -40.84 -30.72
C ARG A 103 -66.63 -41.52 -31.11
N ARG A 104 -66.73 -42.84 -30.90
CA ARG A 104 -67.98 -43.60 -31.10
C ARG A 104 -69.16 -43.07 -30.28
N LEU A 105 -68.93 -42.48 -29.11
CA LEU A 105 -69.96 -41.80 -28.33
C LEU A 105 -70.32 -40.42 -28.92
N MET A 106 -69.33 -39.60 -29.26
CA MET A 106 -69.56 -38.29 -29.92
C MET A 106 -70.29 -38.44 -31.25
N ASP A 107 -69.94 -39.43 -32.07
CA ASP A 107 -70.59 -39.69 -33.35
C ASP A 107 -72.04 -40.15 -33.17
N ARG A 108 -72.36 -40.89 -32.10
CA ARG A 108 -73.75 -41.22 -31.72
C ARG A 108 -74.53 -39.99 -31.26
N THR A 109 -73.91 -39.08 -30.50
CA THR A 109 -74.52 -37.80 -30.13
C THR A 109 -74.78 -36.94 -31.38
N ASN A 110 -73.78 -36.78 -32.24
CA ASN A 110 -73.85 -35.97 -33.46
C ASN A 110 -74.87 -36.54 -34.48
N ALA A 111 -74.91 -37.85 -34.67
CA ALA A 111 -75.92 -38.51 -35.51
C ALA A 111 -77.35 -38.32 -34.95
N THR A 112 -77.50 -38.17 -33.62
CA THR A 112 -78.78 -37.81 -32.99
C THR A 112 -79.14 -36.34 -33.26
N THR A 113 -78.15 -35.43 -33.27
CA THR A 113 -78.34 -34.01 -33.58
C THR A 113 -78.75 -33.74 -35.03
N VAL A 114 -78.26 -34.53 -35.99
CA VAL A 114 -78.53 -34.34 -37.44
C VAL A 114 -79.97 -34.66 -37.85
N TYR A 115 -80.75 -35.40 -37.05
CA TYR A 115 -82.09 -35.87 -37.43
C TYR A 115 -83.24 -35.51 -36.46
N ARG A 116 -83.25 -34.30 -35.88
CA ARG A 116 -84.52 -33.70 -35.41
C ARG A 116 -84.58 -32.17 -35.35
N ASP A 117 -85.63 -31.63 -35.95
CA ASP A 117 -86.19 -30.31 -35.62
C ASP A 117 -86.69 -30.29 -34.17
N GLY A 118 -85.79 -29.96 -33.24
CA GLY A 118 -86.07 -29.88 -31.80
C GLY A 118 -86.45 -28.48 -31.32
N GLY A 119 -85.76 -27.44 -31.82
CA GLY A 119 -85.90 -26.07 -31.34
C GLY A 119 -87.24 -25.43 -31.70
N SER A 120 -87.60 -25.43 -32.99
CA SER A 120 -88.81 -24.78 -33.53
C SER A 120 -90.08 -25.31 -32.85
N ARG A 121 -90.13 -26.64 -32.67
CA ARG A 121 -91.23 -27.35 -32.05
C ARG A 121 -91.35 -27.11 -30.54
N MET A 122 -90.26 -26.80 -29.85
CA MET A 122 -90.27 -26.50 -28.41
C MET A 122 -90.86 -25.11 -28.15
N ALA A 123 -90.35 -24.09 -28.84
CA ALA A 123 -90.89 -22.73 -28.75
C ALA A 123 -92.36 -22.63 -29.20
N SER A 124 -92.77 -23.43 -30.19
CA SER A 124 -94.16 -23.52 -30.65
C SER A 124 -95.12 -24.22 -29.67
N LEU A 125 -94.60 -25.00 -28.71
CA LEU A 125 -95.39 -25.58 -27.62
C LEU A 125 -95.43 -24.65 -26.40
N GLU A 126 -94.31 -24.03 -26.07
CA GLU A 126 -94.16 -23.07 -24.96
C GLU A 126 -95.09 -21.86 -25.14
N THR A 127 -95.06 -21.22 -26.32
CA THR A 127 -96.00 -20.15 -26.69
C THR A 127 -97.48 -20.56 -26.65
N LYS A 128 -97.77 -21.87 -26.79
CA LYS A 128 -99.13 -22.41 -26.79
C LYS A 128 -99.62 -22.80 -25.39
N CYS A 129 -98.71 -23.14 -24.48
CA CYS A 129 -99.02 -23.32 -23.05
C CYS A 129 -99.42 -21.98 -22.44
N ASN A 130 -98.63 -20.93 -22.64
CA ASN A 130 -98.89 -19.59 -22.12
C ASN A 130 -100.25 -19.02 -22.58
N GLN A 131 -100.70 -19.38 -23.81
CA GLN A 131 -102.04 -19.02 -24.32
C GLN A 131 -103.19 -19.77 -23.64
N LEU A 132 -102.96 -21.02 -23.21
CA LEU A 132 -103.96 -21.84 -22.51
C LEU A 132 -104.08 -21.46 -21.04
N GLU A 133 -102.98 -21.10 -20.39
CA GLU A 133 -102.95 -20.61 -19.00
C GLU A 133 -103.78 -19.32 -18.85
N SER A 134 -103.57 -18.33 -19.73
CA SER A 134 -104.37 -17.10 -19.76
C SER A 134 -105.87 -17.35 -19.99
N LEU A 135 -106.23 -18.38 -20.77
CA LEU A 135 -107.63 -18.75 -21.00
C LEU A 135 -108.27 -19.45 -19.80
N LEU A 136 -107.50 -20.19 -18.99
CA LEU A 136 -108.00 -20.80 -17.75
C LEU A 136 -108.29 -19.75 -16.68
N GLU A 137 -107.36 -18.81 -16.47
CA GLU A 137 -107.49 -17.73 -15.47
C GLU A 137 -108.76 -16.88 -15.70
N ILE A 138 -109.08 -16.57 -16.96
CA ILE A 138 -110.32 -15.87 -17.36
C ILE A 138 -111.58 -16.70 -17.03
N ARG A 139 -111.54 -18.03 -17.16
CA ARG A 139 -112.68 -18.91 -16.88
C ARG A 139 -112.93 -19.11 -15.40
N GLU A 140 -111.87 -19.19 -14.59
CA GLU A 140 -112.02 -19.25 -13.13
C GLU A 140 -112.71 -18.00 -12.59
N GLU A 141 -112.33 -16.80 -13.03
CA GLU A 141 -112.98 -15.57 -12.54
C GLU A 141 -114.45 -15.47 -12.99
N GLN A 142 -114.82 -16.04 -14.15
CA GLN A 142 -116.23 -16.19 -14.54
C GLN A 142 -117.01 -17.12 -13.59
N ILE A 143 -116.42 -18.26 -13.18
CA ILE A 143 -117.04 -19.20 -12.25
C ILE A 143 -117.21 -18.54 -10.87
N ARG A 144 -116.14 -17.96 -10.32
CA ARG A 144 -116.16 -17.19 -9.07
C ARG A 144 -117.23 -16.08 -9.10
N SER A 145 -117.48 -15.48 -10.27
CA SER A 145 -118.54 -14.47 -10.43
C SER A 145 -119.95 -15.06 -10.41
N MET A 146 -120.18 -16.21 -11.05
CA MET A 146 -121.47 -16.91 -11.00
C MET A 146 -121.80 -17.40 -9.59
N GLU A 147 -120.82 -17.94 -8.86
CA GLU A 147 -120.97 -18.38 -7.46
C GLU A 147 -121.33 -17.21 -6.53
N ARG A 148 -120.66 -16.06 -6.71
CA ARG A 148 -120.97 -14.80 -6.00
C ARG A 148 -122.40 -14.30 -6.27
N HIS A 149 -122.98 -14.57 -7.44
CA HIS A 149 -124.38 -14.23 -7.74
C HIS A 149 -125.38 -15.24 -7.16
N LEU A 150 -125.10 -16.54 -7.22
CA LEU A 150 -125.98 -17.59 -6.66
C LEU A 150 -126.11 -17.49 -5.14
N SER A 151 -125.06 -17.02 -4.45
CA SER A 151 -125.02 -16.87 -2.99
C SER A 151 -125.88 -15.71 -2.44
N GLN A 152 -126.57 -14.93 -3.29
CA GLN A 152 -127.28 -13.70 -2.89
C GLN A 152 -128.80 -13.85 -2.68
N LEU A 153 -129.35 -15.07 -2.75
CA LEU A 153 -130.81 -15.32 -2.68
C LEU A 153 -131.26 -15.84 -1.29
N PRO A 154 -132.01 -15.06 -0.49
CA PRO A 154 -132.48 -15.48 0.83
C PRO A 154 -133.81 -16.25 0.75
N ILE A 155 -133.76 -17.59 0.81
CA ILE A 155 -134.96 -18.45 0.76
C ILE A 155 -134.95 -19.50 1.88
N SER A 156 -135.35 -19.10 3.10
CA SER A 156 -135.43 -20.03 4.26
C SER A 156 -136.73 -19.97 5.08
N SER A 157 -137.51 -18.89 5.02
CA SER A 157 -138.74 -18.73 5.83
C SER A 157 -140.03 -19.15 5.12
N SER A 158 -140.09 -19.06 3.79
CA SER A 158 -141.25 -19.51 3.01
C SER A 158 -141.29 -21.04 2.82
N GLN A 159 -140.19 -21.74 3.09
CA GLN A 159 -140.04 -23.15 2.70
C GLN A 159 -140.90 -24.09 3.55
N ALA A 160 -141.02 -23.87 4.87
CA ALA A 160 -141.76 -24.78 5.76
C ALA A 160 -143.27 -24.87 5.42
N ALA A 161 -143.93 -23.73 5.18
CA ALA A 161 -145.34 -23.70 4.78
C ALA A 161 -145.57 -24.30 3.38
N LYS A 162 -144.60 -24.12 2.46
CA LYS A 162 -144.60 -24.81 1.17
C LYS A 162 -144.41 -26.31 1.33
N ASN A 163 -143.51 -26.76 2.20
CA ASN A 163 -143.25 -28.18 2.44
C ASN A 163 -144.47 -28.90 3.04
N GLN A 164 -145.23 -28.26 3.95
CA GLN A 164 -146.50 -28.85 4.42
C GLN A 164 -147.53 -28.93 3.29
N ARG A 165 -147.72 -27.84 2.53
CA ARG A 165 -148.65 -27.87 1.39
C ARG A 165 -148.20 -28.83 0.28
N ILE A 166 -146.90 -29.07 0.14
CA ILE A 166 -146.33 -30.10 -0.73
C ILE A 166 -146.69 -31.48 -0.18
N ALA A 167 -146.53 -31.77 1.11
CA ALA A 167 -146.94 -33.05 1.70
C ALA A 167 -148.44 -33.32 1.50
N ASP A 168 -149.31 -32.35 1.80
CA ASP A 168 -150.77 -32.47 1.57
C ASP A 168 -151.09 -32.78 0.09
N LEU A 169 -150.36 -32.16 -0.85
CA LEU A 169 -150.51 -32.37 -2.30
C LEU A 169 -149.82 -33.67 -2.77
N GLU A 170 -148.79 -34.15 -2.07
CA GLU A 170 -148.09 -35.41 -2.37
C GLU A 170 -148.95 -36.61 -1.97
N ASP A 171 -149.69 -36.52 -0.86
CA ASP A 171 -150.71 -37.51 -0.48
C ASP A 171 -151.91 -37.49 -1.46
N GLU A 172 -152.41 -36.31 -1.85
CA GLU A 172 -153.47 -36.18 -2.87
C GLU A 172 -153.00 -36.74 -4.24
N VAL A 173 -151.76 -36.45 -4.64
CA VAL A 173 -151.13 -37.01 -5.84
C VAL A 173 -150.82 -38.50 -5.71
N ALA A 174 -150.55 -39.03 -4.51
CA ALA A 174 -150.37 -40.47 -4.28
C ALA A 174 -151.68 -41.23 -4.48
N MET A 175 -152.79 -40.72 -3.93
CA MET A 175 -154.13 -41.27 -4.16
C MET A 175 -154.51 -41.23 -5.65
N LEU A 176 -154.35 -40.08 -6.31
CA LEU A 176 -154.64 -39.94 -7.75
C LEU A 176 -153.72 -40.79 -8.64
N ARG A 177 -152.47 -41.05 -8.22
CA ARG A 177 -151.58 -42.01 -8.89
C ARG A 177 -152.04 -43.46 -8.71
N SER A 178 -152.68 -43.79 -7.59
CA SER A 178 -153.26 -45.11 -7.34
C SER A 178 -154.51 -45.35 -8.21
N GLU A 179 -155.45 -44.39 -8.28
CA GLU A 179 -156.63 -44.49 -9.14
C GLU A 179 -156.27 -44.55 -10.64
N ARG A 180 -155.23 -43.82 -11.05
CA ARG A 180 -154.69 -43.87 -12.42
C ARG A 180 -153.91 -45.15 -12.73
N ALA A 181 -153.58 -45.98 -11.73
CA ALA A 181 -152.86 -47.25 -11.95
C ALA A 181 -153.79 -48.40 -12.37
N GLU A 182 -155.08 -48.36 -12.04
CA GLU A 182 -156.06 -49.39 -12.47
C GLU A 182 -156.65 -49.14 -13.87
N HIS A 183 -156.51 -47.92 -14.41
CA HIS A 183 -156.92 -47.62 -15.77
C HIS A 183 -155.89 -48.15 -16.80
N PRO A 184 -156.32 -48.92 -17.83
CA PRO A 184 -155.43 -49.34 -18.91
C PRO A 184 -154.76 -48.13 -19.58
N ARG A 185 -153.43 -48.11 -19.64
CA ARG A 185 -152.66 -47.01 -20.24
C ARG A 185 -153.08 -46.79 -21.70
N ASP A 186 -153.57 -45.58 -21.99
CA ASP A 186 -153.77 -45.10 -23.35
C ASP A 186 -152.40 -45.04 -24.07
N PHE A 187 -152.34 -45.56 -25.30
CA PHE A 187 -151.12 -45.58 -26.11
C PHE A 187 -150.59 -44.18 -26.50
N THR A 188 -151.36 -43.12 -26.24
CA THR A 188 -150.94 -41.72 -26.42
C THR A 188 -150.26 -41.12 -25.18
N ASP A 189 -150.30 -41.78 -24.02
CA ASP A 189 -149.77 -41.26 -22.75
C ASP A 189 -148.23 -41.34 -22.69
N LYS A 190 -147.58 -40.18 -22.84
CA LYS A 190 -146.12 -40.02 -22.81
C LYS A 190 -145.53 -39.85 -21.41
N THR A 191 -146.28 -40.12 -20.34
CA THR A 191 -145.75 -40.01 -18.97
C THR A 191 -144.78 -41.14 -18.63
N VAL A 192 -143.56 -40.74 -18.26
CA VAL A 192 -142.44 -41.63 -17.89
C VAL A 192 -142.86 -42.60 -16.79
N THR A 193 -142.58 -43.89 -16.99
CA THR A 193 -142.95 -44.96 -16.07
C THR A 193 -142.09 -44.96 -14.80
N PRO A 194 -142.58 -45.50 -13.67
CA PRO A 194 -141.75 -45.72 -12.48
C PRO A 194 -140.51 -46.60 -12.75
N HIS A 195 -140.59 -47.51 -13.73
CA HIS A 195 -139.46 -48.34 -14.14
C HIS A 195 -138.35 -47.53 -14.84
N GLU A 196 -138.71 -46.59 -15.72
CA GLU A 196 -137.76 -45.66 -16.33
C GLU A 196 -137.14 -44.73 -15.29
N VAL A 197 -137.92 -44.20 -14.34
CA VAL A 197 -137.40 -43.37 -13.23
C VAL A 197 -136.40 -44.15 -12.37
N ASN A 198 -136.71 -45.39 -11.98
CA ASN A 198 -135.79 -46.22 -11.20
C ASN A 198 -134.54 -46.61 -12.02
N THR A 199 -134.69 -46.85 -13.32
CA THR A 199 -133.57 -47.11 -14.24
C THR A 199 -132.66 -45.89 -14.39
N LEU A 200 -133.22 -44.68 -14.44
CA LEU A 200 -132.47 -43.43 -14.44
C LEU A 200 -131.75 -43.20 -13.10
N ARG A 201 -132.40 -43.49 -11.96
CA ARG A 201 -131.75 -43.43 -10.64
C ARG A 201 -130.55 -44.38 -10.55
N MET A 202 -130.72 -45.66 -10.92
CA MET A 202 -129.62 -46.62 -10.92
C MET A 202 -128.48 -46.26 -11.89
N LYS A 203 -128.77 -45.51 -12.98
CA LYS A 203 -127.72 -44.94 -13.85
C LYS A 203 -127.00 -43.76 -13.18
N MET A 204 -127.74 -42.90 -12.47
CA MET A 204 -127.21 -41.77 -11.72
C MET A 204 -126.29 -42.23 -10.58
N GLU A 205 -126.76 -43.15 -9.73
CA GLU A 205 -125.98 -43.75 -8.63
C GLU A 205 -124.69 -44.41 -9.15
N ARG A 206 -124.74 -45.10 -10.31
CA ARG A 206 -123.53 -45.63 -10.96
C ARG A 206 -122.60 -44.51 -11.41
N SER A 207 -123.12 -43.46 -12.05
CA SER A 207 -122.30 -42.32 -12.48
C SER A 207 -121.68 -41.52 -11.32
N GLU A 208 -122.33 -41.47 -10.15
CA GLU A 208 -121.79 -40.88 -8.92
C GLU A 208 -120.65 -41.74 -8.35
N VAL A 209 -120.81 -43.07 -8.32
CA VAL A 209 -119.75 -44.01 -7.92
C VAL A 209 -118.57 -43.98 -8.91
N GLU A 210 -118.84 -43.92 -10.22
CA GLU A 210 -117.81 -43.76 -11.25
C GLU A 210 -117.08 -42.40 -11.11
N LEU A 211 -117.81 -41.31 -10.83
CA LEU A 211 -117.20 -40.00 -10.58
C LEU A 211 -116.32 -40.03 -9.32
N ALA A 212 -116.80 -40.60 -8.21
CA ALA A 212 -116.01 -40.74 -6.99
C ALA A 212 -114.75 -41.59 -7.20
N GLN A 213 -114.84 -42.67 -7.98
CA GLN A 213 -113.68 -43.46 -8.40
C GLN A 213 -112.71 -42.61 -9.24
N LYS A 214 -113.20 -41.80 -10.19
CA LYS A 214 -112.36 -40.92 -11.01
C LYS A 214 -111.72 -39.78 -10.21
N THR A 215 -112.39 -39.24 -9.19
CA THR A 215 -111.80 -38.30 -8.24
C THR A 215 -110.69 -38.95 -7.41
N ALA A 216 -110.87 -40.20 -6.96
CA ALA A 216 -109.84 -40.96 -6.25
C ALA A 216 -108.66 -41.36 -7.15
N GLU A 217 -108.90 -41.73 -8.41
CA GLU A 217 -107.85 -41.95 -9.41
C GLU A 217 -107.07 -40.66 -9.67
N LEU A 218 -107.75 -39.52 -9.81
CA LEU A 218 -107.14 -38.21 -10.05
C LEU A 218 -106.26 -37.79 -8.87
N SER A 219 -106.72 -37.90 -7.63
CA SER A 219 -105.89 -37.58 -6.46
C SER A 219 -104.69 -38.52 -6.32
N ALA A 220 -104.86 -39.81 -6.65
CA ALA A 220 -103.76 -40.77 -6.71
C ALA A 220 -102.77 -40.49 -7.87
N VAL A 221 -103.21 -39.89 -8.98
CA VAL A 221 -102.31 -39.37 -10.04
C VAL A 221 -101.60 -38.10 -9.57
N GLN A 222 -102.30 -37.18 -8.92
CA GLN A 222 -101.76 -35.91 -8.42
C GLN A 222 -100.67 -36.12 -7.36
N ALA A 223 -100.89 -37.04 -6.41
CA ALA A 223 -99.88 -37.43 -5.42
C ALA A 223 -98.63 -38.07 -6.07
N ARG A 224 -98.82 -38.89 -7.12
CA ARG A 224 -97.70 -39.44 -7.91
C ARG A 224 -96.95 -38.36 -8.70
N LEU A 225 -97.66 -37.35 -9.21
CA LEU A 225 -97.05 -36.20 -9.88
C LEU A 225 -96.23 -35.36 -8.90
N GLN A 226 -96.74 -35.09 -7.70
CA GLN A 226 -96.02 -34.37 -6.64
C GLN A 226 -94.73 -35.09 -6.23
N ALA A 227 -94.82 -36.39 -5.91
CA ALA A 227 -93.64 -37.20 -5.59
C ALA A 227 -92.62 -37.28 -6.76
N ALA A 228 -93.10 -37.27 -8.01
CA ALA A 228 -92.22 -37.21 -9.19
C ALA A 228 -91.55 -35.83 -9.34
N THR A 229 -92.24 -34.72 -9.05
CA THR A 229 -91.63 -33.38 -9.06
C THR A 229 -90.58 -33.21 -7.97
N GLU A 230 -90.85 -33.69 -6.75
CA GLU A 230 -89.89 -33.70 -5.64
C GLU A 230 -88.63 -34.52 -5.99
N ALA A 231 -88.82 -35.72 -6.56
CA ALA A 231 -87.72 -36.57 -7.02
C ALA A 231 -86.89 -35.92 -8.14
N VAL A 232 -87.52 -35.15 -9.04
CA VAL A 232 -86.83 -34.38 -10.09
C VAL A 232 -86.04 -33.20 -9.48
N GLU A 233 -86.58 -32.51 -8.48
CA GLU A 233 -85.83 -31.46 -7.76
C GLU A 233 -84.62 -32.03 -7.01
N ASP A 234 -84.75 -33.18 -6.35
CA ASP A 234 -83.63 -33.82 -5.65
C ASP A 234 -82.60 -34.42 -6.61
N LEU A 235 -83.00 -34.77 -7.84
CA LEU A 235 -82.05 -35.05 -8.92
C LEU A 235 -81.33 -33.77 -9.38
N ARG A 236 -82.05 -32.64 -9.58
CA ARG A 236 -81.44 -31.34 -9.92
C ARG A 236 -80.43 -30.87 -8.88
N LYS A 237 -80.78 -30.93 -7.58
CA LYS A 237 -79.88 -30.58 -6.45
C LYS A 237 -78.59 -31.43 -6.48
N ARG A 238 -78.71 -32.74 -6.73
CA ARG A 238 -77.54 -33.64 -6.88
C ARG A 238 -76.70 -33.31 -8.11
N VAL A 239 -77.31 -32.98 -9.25
CA VAL A 239 -76.60 -32.57 -10.46
C VAL A 239 -75.82 -31.26 -10.23
N GLU A 240 -76.40 -30.29 -9.53
CA GLU A 240 -75.71 -29.03 -9.19
C GLU A 240 -74.47 -29.29 -8.31
N VAL A 241 -74.59 -30.10 -7.25
CA VAL A 241 -73.44 -30.48 -6.39
C VAL A 241 -72.35 -31.22 -7.18
N PHE A 242 -72.70 -32.09 -8.13
CA PHE A 242 -71.72 -32.70 -9.02
C PHE A 242 -71.06 -31.69 -9.97
N ARG A 243 -71.82 -30.69 -10.46
CA ARG A 243 -71.30 -29.61 -11.30
C ARG A 243 -70.33 -28.71 -10.54
N GLU A 244 -70.67 -28.31 -9.31
CA GLU A 244 -69.78 -27.59 -8.40
C GLU A 244 -68.49 -28.39 -8.14
N SER A 245 -68.62 -29.70 -7.82
CA SER A 245 -67.48 -30.59 -7.63
C SER A 245 -66.57 -30.72 -8.87
N SER A 246 -67.16 -30.72 -10.07
CA SER A 246 -66.41 -30.70 -11.33
C SER A 246 -65.61 -29.40 -11.47
N THR A 247 -66.28 -28.24 -11.36
CA THR A 247 -65.59 -26.94 -11.50
C THR A 247 -64.53 -26.70 -10.42
N ALA A 248 -64.67 -27.29 -9.23
CA ALA A 248 -63.64 -27.28 -8.19
C ALA A 248 -62.41 -28.11 -8.59
N LYS A 249 -62.61 -29.30 -9.16
CA LYS A 249 -61.53 -30.15 -9.69
C LYS A 249 -60.84 -29.52 -10.90
N GLU A 250 -61.60 -28.90 -11.81
CA GLU A 250 -61.07 -28.16 -12.96
C GLU A 250 -60.18 -26.99 -12.52
N LYS A 251 -60.62 -26.19 -11.55
CA LYS A 251 -59.80 -25.10 -10.94
C LYS A 251 -58.53 -25.65 -10.29
N HIS A 252 -58.63 -26.76 -9.56
CA HIS A 252 -57.47 -27.41 -8.95
C HIS A 252 -56.47 -27.95 -10.00
N ALA A 253 -56.97 -28.56 -11.08
CA ALA A 253 -56.15 -29.02 -12.19
C ALA A 253 -55.44 -27.85 -12.91
N ALA A 254 -56.14 -26.72 -13.10
CA ALA A 254 -55.55 -25.51 -13.70
C ALA A 254 -54.44 -24.89 -12.82
N LEU A 255 -54.58 -24.92 -11.49
CA LEU A 255 -53.52 -24.50 -10.57
C LEU A 255 -52.30 -25.42 -10.67
N LEU A 256 -52.51 -26.75 -10.61
CA LEU A 256 -51.41 -27.72 -10.77
C LEU A 256 -50.70 -27.62 -12.12
N GLN A 257 -51.44 -27.34 -13.20
CA GLN A 257 -50.88 -27.10 -14.53
C GLN A 257 -49.95 -25.87 -14.52
N SER A 258 -50.38 -24.78 -13.88
CA SER A 258 -49.56 -23.56 -13.73
C SER A 258 -48.31 -23.79 -12.88
N ASP A 259 -48.41 -24.57 -11.79
CA ASP A 259 -47.25 -24.99 -10.99
C ASP A 259 -46.27 -25.86 -11.81
N ILE A 260 -46.77 -26.79 -12.62
CA ILE A 260 -45.96 -27.62 -13.53
C ILE A 260 -45.25 -26.75 -14.57
N GLU A 261 -45.93 -25.76 -15.15
CA GLU A 261 -45.34 -24.82 -16.12
C GLU A 261 -44.28 -23.92 -15.46
N ALA A 262 -44.53 -23.42 -14.25
CA ALA A 262 -43.56 -22.66 -13.47
C ALA A 262 -42.33 -23.51 -13.07
N LEU A 263 -42.51 -24.81 -12.81
CA LEU A 263 -41.41 -25.75 -12.56
C LEU A 263 -40.62 -26.07 -13.83
N ARG A 264 -41.29 -26.24 -14.99
CA ARG A 264 -40.64 -26.41 -16.30
C ARG A 264 -39.80 -25.19 -16.67
N ALA A 265 -40.33 -23.98 -16.50
CA ALA A 265 -39.58 -22.74 -16.73
C ALA A 265 -38.36 -22.62 -15.80
N LYS A 266 -38.50 -22.99 -14.52
CA LYS A 266 -37.37 -23.04 -13.57
C LYS A 266 -36.31 -24.07 -13.99
N LEU A 267 -36.72 -25.27 -14.41
CA LEU A 267 -35.82 -26.29 -14.93
C LEU A 267 -35.05 -25.79 -16.16
N GLU A 268 -35.71 -25.11 -17.09
CA GLU A 268 -35.05 -24.59 -18.30
C GLU A 268 -34.05 -23.46 -17.98
N THR A 269 -34.37 -22.57 -17.03
CA THR A 269 -33.39 -21.61 -16.51
C THR A 269 -32.23 -22.26 -15.75
N LYS A 270 -32.34 -23.54 -15.37
CA LYS A 270 -31.25 -24.31 -14.75
C LYS A 270 -30.43 -25.07 -15.79
N ASN A 271 -31.06 -25.67 -16.80
CA ASN A 271 -30.39 -26.29 -17.95
C ASN A 271 -29.46 -25.28 -18.63
N THR A 272 -29.98 -24.11 -18.99
CA THR A 272 -29.19 -23.02 -19.59
C THR A 272 -28.09 -22.47 -18.68
N GLN A 273 -28.28 -22.47 -17.35
CA GLN A 273 -27.20 -22.13 -16.40
C GLN A 273 -26.12 -23.22 -16.30
N ILE A 274 -26.47 -24.49 -16.47
CA ILE A 274 -25.52 -25.61 -16.49
C ILE A 274 -24.69 -25.55 -17.78
N GLU A 275 -25.33 -25.40 -18.94
CA GLU A 275 -24.65 -25.28 -20.24
C GLU A 275 -23.66 -24.11 -20.29
N GLN A 276 -24.02 -22.96 -19.69
CA GLN A 276 -23.11 -21.81 -19.53
C GLN A 276 -21.91 -22.09 -18.61
N LYS A 277 -22.05 -23.01 -17.64
CA LYS A 277 -20.96 -23.43 -16.74
C LYS A 277 -20.08 -24.50 -17.39
N GLU A 278 -20.66 -25.44 -18.12
CA GLU A 278 -19.92 -26.43 -18.93
C GLU A 278 -19.01 -25.70 -19.93
N LYS A 279 -19.56 -24.77 -20.72
CA LYS A 279 -18.80 -23.89 -21.63
C LYS A 279 -17.82 -22.93 -20.94
N ALA A 280 -17.85 -22.79 -19.61
CA ALA A 280 -16.83 -22.09 -18.85
C ALA A 280 -15.72 -23.05 -18.37
N CYS A 281 -16.09 -24.26 -17.95
CA CYS A 281 -15.16 -25.34 -17.61
C CYS A 281 -14.32 -25.75 -18.84
N GLU A 282 -14.92 -25.97 -20.01
CA GLU A 282 -14.22 -26.32 -21.25
C GLU A 282 -13.11 -25.32 -21.60
N ARG A 283 -13.38 -24.01 -21.45
CA ARG A 283 -12.39 -22.94 -21.69
C ARG A 283 -11.26 -22.96 -20.67
N LEU A 284 -11.58 -23.11 -19.38
CA LEU A 284 -10.59 -23.22 -18.32
C LEU A 284 -9.74 -24.50 -18.46
N GLU A 285 -10.31 -25.60 -18.96
CA GLU A 285 -9.56 -26.83 -19.28
C GLU A 285 -8.64 -26.66 -20.50
N ALA A 286 -9.07 -25.91 -21.52
CA ALA A 286 -8.20 -25.52 -22.64
C ALA A 286 -7.04 -24.62 -22.17
N GLU A 287 -7.31 -23.59 -21.36
CA GLU A 287 -6.29 -22.75 -20.73
C GLU A 287 -5.30 -23.60 -19.89
N ILE A 288 -5.81 -24.54 -19.09
CA ILE A 288 -4.99 -25.47 -18.31
C ILE A 288 -4.11 -26.39 -19.19
N THR A 289 -4.56 -26.80 -20.38
CA THR A 289 -3.71 -27.62 -21.29
C THR A 289 -2.62 -26.77 -21.95
N VAL A 290 -2.89 -25.51 -22.30
CA VAL A 290 -1.89 -24.56 -22.81
C VAL A 290 -0.84 -24.17 -21.75
N GLU A 291 -1.25 -23.93 -20.50
CA GLU A 291 -0.31 -23.67 -19.40
C GLU A 291 0.55 -24.91 -19.08
N ARG A 292 -0.02 -26.12 -19.19
CA ARG A 292 0.73 -27.37 -19.03
C ARG A 292 1.81 -27.53 -20.12
N SER A 293 1.54 -27.16 -21.38
CA SER A 293 2.55 -27.26 -22.45
C SER A 293 3.69 -26.25 -22.25
N GLN A 294 3.38 -24.99 -21.90
CA GLN A 294 4.38 -23.98 -21.54
C GLN A 294 5.27 -24.45 -20.38
N VAL A 295 4.69 -25.06 -19.34
CA VAL A 295 5.45 -25.63 -18.21
C VAL A 295 6.34 -26.81 -18.65
N THR A 296 5.94 -27.63 -19.63
CA THR A 296 6.85 -28.66 -20.17
C THR A 296 7.98 -28.08 -21.02
N ASP A 297 7.73 -27.04 -21.81
CA ASP A 297 8.74 -26.41 -22.65
C ASP A 297 9.79 -25.66 -21.81
N LEU A 298 9.36 -24.91 -20.80
CA LEU A 298 10.26 -24.27 -19.83
C LEU A 298 11.10 -25.29 -19.06
N ARG A 299 10.53 -26.45 -18.68
CA ARG A 299 11.30 -27.56 -18.06
C ARG A 299 12.33 -28.16 -19.00
N ASN A 300 12.01 -28.30 -20.29
CA ASN A 300 12.96 -28.80 -21.28
C ASN A 300 14.08 -27.78 -21.56
N SER A 301 13.75 -26.48 -21.62
CA SER A 301 14.75 -25.41 -21.68
C SER A 301 15.69 -25.43 -20.47
N ASN A 302 15.15 -25.56 -19.24
CA ASN A 302 15.96 -25.62 -18.03
C ASN A 302 16.91 -26.83 -18.02
N ARG A 303 16.44 -28.02 -18.43
CA ARG A 303 17.28 -29.22 -18.58
C ARG A 303 18.45 -29.00 -19.56
N ASN A 304 18.21 -28.28 -20.65
CA ASN A 304 19.27 -27.95 -21.61
C ASN A 304 20.29 -26.98 -21.01
N LEU A 305 19.87 -26.02 -20.18
CA LEU A 305 20.75 -25.13 -19.44
C LEU A 305 21.53 -25.86 -18.34
N GLU A 306 20.90 -26.76 -17.59
CA GLU A 306 21.54 -27.66 -16.60
C GLU A 306 22.64 -28.51 -17.28
N GLN A 307 22.33 -29.14 -18.41
CA GLN A 307 23.33 -29.86 -19.22
C GLN A 307 24.46 -28.94 -19.69
N LYS A 308 24.16 -27.70 -20.08
CA LYS A 308 25.20 -26.76 -20.53
C LYS A 308 26.09 -26.28 -19.38
N ILE A 309 25.54 -26.08 -18.18
CA ILE A 309 26.31 -25.78 -16.97
C ILE A 309 27.23 -26.96 -16.65
N ASN A 310 26.73 -28.20 -16.66
CA ASN A 310 27.55 -29.39 -16.41
C ASN A 310 28.70 -29.55 -17.43
N GLN A 311 28.48 -29.24 -18.71
CA GLN A 311 29.54 -29.20 -19.73
C GLN A 311 30.60 -28.11 -19.45
N LEU A 312 30.18 -26.95 -18.92
CA LEU A 312 31.09 -25.85 -18.60
C LEU A 312 31.89 -26.12 -17.33
N MET A 313 31.29 -26.71 -16.29
CA MET A 313 32.01 -27.15 -15.08
C MET A 313 33.09 -28.18 -15.43
N ALA A 314 32.73 -29.26 -16.14
CA ALA A 314 33.72 -30.26 -16.59
C ALA A 314 34.84 -29.67 -17.48
N ARG A 315 34.59 -28.53 -18.15
CA ARG A 315 35.63 -27.80 -18.89
C ARG A 315 36.49 -26.91 -17.99
N ILE A 316 35.95 -26.35 -16.92
CA ILE A 316 36.69 -25.62 -15.88
C ILE A 316 37.61 -26.61 -15.16
N ASP A 317 37.10 -27.73 -14.65
CA ASP A 317 37.88 -28.79 -13.97
C ASP A 317 39.09 -29.24 -14.82
N SER A 318 38.85 -29.42 -16.14
CA SER A 318 39.87 -29.78 -17.13
C SER A 318 40.93 -28.69 -17.38
N LEU A 319 40.59 -27.41 -17.16
CA LEU A 319 41.51 -26.29 -17.32
C LEU A 319 42.26 -25.99 -16.02
N GLU A 320 41.62 -26.18 -14.86
CA GLU A 320 42.25 -26.05 -13.54
C GLU A 320 43.31 -27.14 -13.32
N SER A 321 43.03 -28.39 -13.70
CA SER A 321 44.04 -29.46 -13.71
C SER A 321 45.24 -29.12 -14.61
N LEU A 322 44.98 -28.57 -15.79
CA LEU A 322 46.03 -28.17 -16.74
C LEU A 322 46.85 -26.98 -16.23
N LEU A 323 46.22 -26.03 -15.52
CA LEU A 323 46.90 -24.93 -14.83
C LEU A 323 47.84 -25.49 -13.75
N HIS A 324 47.33 -26.37 -12.89
CA HIS A 324 48.11 -26.99 -11.81
C HIS A 324 49.32 -27.79 -12.32
N ASP A 325 49.15 -28.55 -13.40
CA ASP A 325 50.27 -29.23 -14.07
C ASP A 325 51.33 -28.23 -14.57
N LYS A 326 50.92 -27.06 -15.08
CA LYS A 326 51.82 -26.02 -15.60
C LYS A 326 52.51 -25.21 -14.50
N ASP A 327 51.83 -24.92 -13.40
CA ASP A 327 52.47 -24.38 -12.20
C ASP A 327 53.48 -25.38 -11.62
N GLY A 328 53.15 -26.66 -11.62
CA GLY A 328 54.04 -27.76 -11.25
C GLY A 328 55.23 -27.96 -12.21
N GLU A 329 55.14 -27.56 -13.48
CA GLU A 329 56.28 -27.47 -14.41
C GLU A 329 57.12 -26.23 -14.15
N LEU A 330 56.47 -25.07 -13.96
CA LEU A 330 57.11 -23.78 -13.71
C LEU A 330 57.93 -23.81 -12.41
N GLU A 331 57.40 -24.40 -11.34
CA GLU A 331 58.10 -24.49 -10.05
C GLU A 331 59.34 -25.38 -10.15
N LYS A 332 59.27 -26.50 -10.90
CA LYS A 332 60.44 -27.33 -11.23
C LYS A 332 61.47 -26.57 -12.09
N ALA A 333 61.04 -25.60 -12.91
CA ALA A 333 61.95 -24.75 -13.66
C ALA A 333 62.63 -23.69 -12.77
N LYS A 334 61.88 -23.03 -11.88
CA LYS A 334 62.44 -22.10 -10.85
C LYS A 334 63.46 -22.82 -9.97
N GLN A 335 63.13 -24.00 -9.45
CA GLN A 335 64.04 -24.79 -8.61
C GLN A 335 65.34 -25.16 -9.34
N LYS A 336 65.28 -25.50 -10.64
CA LYS A 336 66.48 -25.72 -11.47
C LYS A 336 67.31 -24.46 -11.68
N LEU A 337 66.67 -23.29 -11.79
CA LEU A 337 67.36 -22.00 -11.94
C LEU A 337 68.04 -21.56 -10.62
N LEU A 338 67.36 -21.70 -9.48
CA LEU A 338 67.91 -21.43 -8.15
C LEU A 338 68.99 -22.46 -7.74
N ALA A 339 68.92 -23.67 -8.26
CA ALA A 339 69.97 -24.69 -8.16
C ALA A 339 71.13 -24.48 -9.16
N HIS A 340 71.06 -23.47 -10.04
CA HIS A 340 72.14 -23.20 -10.99
C HIS A 340 73.33 -22.56 -10.26
N PRO A 341 74.55 -23.12 -10.37
CA PRO A 341 75.67 -22.70 -9.52
C PRO A 341 76.10 -21.26 -9.76
N ASP A 342 75.80 -20.66 -10.91
CA ASP A 342 76.12 -19.26 -11.18
C ASP A 342 75.13 -18.29 -10.53
N VAL A 343 73.85 -18.67 -10.40
CA VAL A 343 72.85 -17.88 -9.64
C VAL A 343 73.18 -17.91 -8.15
N GLN A 344 73.62 -19.06 -7.63
CA GLN A 344 74.07 -19.18 -6.24
C GLN A 344 75.35 -18.38 -5.96
N LYS A 345 76.28 -18.27 -6.94
CA LYS A 345 77.44 -17.37 -6.85
C LYS A 345 77.02 -15.90 -6.89
N GLU A 346 76.05 -15.54 -7.73
CA GLU A 346 75.51 -14.18 -7.84
C GLU A 346 74.86 -13.74 -6.52
N GLU A 347 74.02 -14.59 -5.91
CA GLU A 347 73.44 -14.36 -4.58
C GLU A 347 74.51 -14.21 -3.49
N ALA A 348 75.52 -15.09 -3.47
CA ALA A 348 76.63 -15.01 -2.52
C ALA A 348 77.50 -13.75 -2.70
N LEU A 349 77.72 -13.32 -3.94
CA LEU A 349 78.43 -12.07 -4.25
C LEU A 349 77.59 -10.85 -3.87
N GLN A 350 76.28 -10.87 -4.07
CA GLN A 350 75.39 -9.79 -3.65
C GLN A 350 75.39 -9.63 -2.12
N LEU A 351 75.35 -10.74 -1.36
CA LEU A 351 75.48 -10.70 0.10
C LEU A 351 76.82 -10.08 0.56
N GLN A 352 77.93 -10.41 -0.11
CA GLN A 352 79.24 -9.80 0.16
C GLN A 352 79.28 -8.31 -0.20
N ILE A 353 78.64 -7.91 -1.31
CA ILE A 353 78.51 -6.51 -1.72
C ILE A 353 77.69 -5.72 -0.68
N ASP A 354 76.58 -6.27 -0.20
CA ASP A 354 75.76 -5.65 0.83
C ASP A 354 76.53 -5.50 2.16
N GLU A 355 77.29 -6.51 2.57
CA GLU A 355 78.13 -6.44 3.77
C GLU A 355 79.24 -5.40 3.65
N ALA A 356 79.91 -5.32 2.50
CA ALA A 356 80.88 -4.28 2.20
C ALA A 356 80.24 -2.87 2.20
N HIS A 357 78.98 -2.74 1.76
CA HIS A 357 78.24 -1.47 1.85
C HIS A 357 77.86 -1.11 3.29
N ARG A 358 77.41 -2.08 4.11
CA ARG A 358 77.15 -1.87 5.54
C ARG A 358 78.43 -1.42 6.26
N GLU A 359 79.58 -2.03 5.94
CA GLU A 359 80.87 -1.65 6.51
C GLU A 359 81.33 -0.26 6.07
N LYS A 360 81.23 0.05 4.78
CA LYS A 360 81.50 1.39 4.23
C LYS A 360 80.67 2.47 4.91
N VAL A 361 79.39 2.22 5.19
CA VAL A 361 78.51 3.17 5.90
C VAL A 361 78.92 3.35 7.36
N ARG A 362 79.29 2.26 8.07
CA ARG A 362 79.85 2.35 9.44
C ARG A 362 81.14 3.19 9.47
N MET A 363 82.07 2.90 8.58
CA MET A 363 83.36 3.61 8.48
C MET A 363 83.18 5.08 8.09
N GLN A 364 82.24 5.40 7.18
CA GLN A 364 81.90 6.78 6.84
C GLN A 364 81.34 7.55 8.04
N SER A 365 80.44 6.94 8.82
CA SER A 365 79.88 7.54 10.03
C SER A 365 80.96 7.89 11.06
N LEU A 366 81.91 6.97 11.28
CA LEU A 366 83.07 7.19 12.15
C LEU A 366 83.99 8.31 11.65
N ILE A 367 84.28 8.35 10.34
CA ILE A 367 85.07 9.43 9.72
C ILE A 367 84.39 10.79 9.92
N ASP A 368 83.08 10.88 9.73
CA ASP A 368 82.35 12.13 9.88
C ASP A 368 82.19 12.55 11.36
N GLU A 369 82.15 11.60 12.31
CA GLU A 369 82.22 11.91 13.74
C GLU A 369 83.61 12.44 14.15
N LEU A 370 84.69 11.81 13.69
CA LEU A 370 86.06 12.28 13.90
C LEU A 370 86.28 13.68 13.31
N ARG A 371 85.76 13.95 12.11
CA ARG A 371 85.78 15.29 11.49
C ARG A 371 85.05 16.32 12.33
N ARG A 372 83.80 16.05 12.72
CA ARG A 372 83.00 16.96 13.58
C ARG A 372 83.69 17.23 14.92
N ASN A 373 84.39 16.25 15.48
CA ASN A 373 85.09 16.44 16.75
C ASN A 373 86.38 17.27 16.57
N ALA A 374 87.18 17.02 15.53
CA ALA A 374 88.32 17.89 15.19
C ALA A 374 87.90 19.34 14.85
N GLU A 375 86.74 19.52 14.20
CA GLU A 375 86.16 20.84 13.93
C GLU A 375 85.72 21.54 15.23
N LYS A 376 85.07 20.85 16.17
CA LYS A 376 84.75 21.38 17.50
C LYS A 376 86.00 21.78 18.28
N GLU A 377 87.02 20.92 18.33
CA GLU A 377 88.28 21.20 19.02
C GLU A 377 88.98 22.44 18.43
N LYS A 378 89.04 22.54 17.09
CA LYS A 378 89.57 23.72 16.39
C LYS A 378 88.77 24.98 16.71
N MET A 379 87.44 24.89 16.79
CA MET A 379 86.57 26.02 17.12
C MET A 379 86.76 26.47 18.57
N GLN A 380 86.81 25.53 19.53
CA GLN A 380 87.10 25.81 20.94
C GLN A 380 88.48 26.42 21.14
N GLN A 381 89.50 25.97 20.40
CA GLN A 381 90.83 26.61 20.40
C GLN A 381 90.75 28.04 19.87
N LEU A 382 90.04 28.27 18.76
CA LEU A 382 89.87 29.62 18.19
C LEU A 382 89.11 30.56 19.14
N GLU A 383 88.04 30.09 19.78
CA GLU A 383 87.28 30.80 20.81
C GLU A 383 88.18 31.15 22.01
N ALA A 384 89.01 30.22 22.49
CA ALA A 384 89.96 30.47 23.58
C ALA A 384 91.05 31.49 23.19
N PHE A 385 91.56 31.46 21.95
CA PHE A 385 92.48 32.49 21.44
C PHE A 385 91.78 33.85 21.29
N GLN A 386 90.54 33.89 20.82
CA GLN A 386 89.75 35.12 20.68
C GLN A 386 89.44 35.75 22.05
N ALA A 387 88.98 34.96 23.02
CA ALA A 387 88.74 35.42 24.39
C ALA A 387 90.02 35.97 25.05
N ARG A 388 91.17 35.30 24.85
CA ARG A 388 92.47 35.78 25.33
C ARG A 388 92.90 37.08 24.63
N ASN A 389 92.65 37.23 23.33
CA ASN A 389 92.93 38.47 22.61
C ASN A 389 92.00 39.61 23.07
N GLN A 390 90.71 39.35 23.31
CA GLN A 390 89.77 40.32 23.88
C GLN A 390 90.21 40.77 25.28
N GLN A 391 90.64 39.84 26.13
CA GLN A 391 91.20 40.17 27.45
C GLN A 391 92.45 41.05 27.34
N LEU A 392 93.36 40.75 26.41
CA LEU A 392 94.55 41.57 26.16
C LEU A 392 94.17 42.99 25.65
N VAL A 393 93.22 43.09 24.71
CA VAL A 393 92.70 44.39 24.23
C VAL A 393 92.10 45.19 25.38
N ALA A 394 91.23 44.60 26.21
CA ALA A 394 90.65 45.29 27.37
C ALA A 394 91.71 45.75 28.39
N THR A 395 92.80 44.99 28.59
CA THR A 395 93.92 45.48 29.41
C THR A 395 94.71 46.60 28.76
N ILE A 396 94.85 46.62 27.42
CA ILE A 396 95.47 47.72 26.68
C ILE A 396 94.60 48.97 26.75
N GLU A 397 93.30 48.87 26.54
CA GLU A 397 92.34 49.98 26.67
C GLU A 397 92.33 50.57 28.09
N SER A 398 92.39 49.72 29.13
CA SER A 398 92.51 50.17 30.52
C SER A 398 93.83 50.92 30.77
N LEU A 399 94.95 50.44 30.23
CA LEU A 399 96.26 51.08 30.35
C LEU A 399 96.38 52.36 29.51
N GLN A 400 95.73 52.42 28.35
CA GLN A 400 95.61 53.62 27.53
C GLN A 400 94.82 54.69 28.26
N LYS A 401 93.65 54.36 28.81
CA LYS A 401 92.88 55.30 29.64
C LYS A 401 93.69 55.78 30.86
N GLU A 402 94.39 54.87 31.54
CA GLU A 402 95.30 55.23 32.64
C GLU A 402 96.45 56.16 32.20
N LEU A 403 96.84 56.14 30.93
CA LEU A 403 97.86 57.03 30.35
C LEU A 403 97.24 58.36 29.93
N ASP A 404 96.05 58.37 29.35
CA ASP A 404 95.28 59.56 29.00
C ASP A 404 94.87 60.37 30.24
N ASP A 405 94.36 59.71 31.30
CA ASP A 405 94.04 60.33 32.59
C ASP A 405 95.30 60.99 33.22
N ARG A 406 96.49 60.40 33.00
CA ARG A 406 97.78 61.00 33.41
C ARG A 406 98.23 62.12 32.47
N GLN A 407 97.96 62.03 31.17
CA GLN A 407 98.27 63.06 30.18
C GLN A 407 97.44 64.33 30.44
N VAL A 408 96.14 64.20 30.69
CA VAL A 408 95.26 65.32 31.08
C VAL A 408 95.72 65.96 32.40
N LEU A 409 96.20 65.17 33.35
CA LEU A 409 96.79 65.69 34.59
C LEU A 409 98.09 66.46 34.34
N LEU A 410 98.96 65.99 33.43
CA LEU A 410 100.19 66.68 33.01
C LEU A 410 99.88 67.96 32.22
N GLU A 411 98.86 67.95 31.36
CA GLU A 411 98.40 69.12 30.61
C GLU A 411 97.81 70.18 31.54
N SER A 412 96.97 69.80 32.50
CA SER A 412 96.46 70.72 33.52
C SER A 412 97.56 71.31 34.40
N GLN A 413 98.59 70.53 34.74
CA GLN A 413 99.78 71.04 35.43
C GLN A 413 100.60 71.98 34.53
N SER A 414 100.73 71.67 33.23
CA SER A 414 101.48 72.48 32.27
C SER A 414 100.78 73.79 31.91
N GLU A 415 99.45 73.80 31.78
CA GLU A 415 98.64 75.00 31.62
C GLU A 415 98.78 75.90 32.85
N LYS A 416 98.72 75.33 34.05
CA LYS A 416 98.90 76.06 35.32
C LYS A 416 100.32 76.62 35.50
N ILE A 417 101.34 75.93 35.00
CA ILE A 417 102.71 76.47 34.90
C ILE A 417 102.73 77.62 33.88
N GLY A 418 102.10 77.45 32.72
CA GLY A 418 101.99 78.49 31.68
C GLY A 418 101.19 79.72 32.12
N ASP A 419 100.21 79.58 33.02
CA ASP A 419 99.51 80.68 33.68
C ASP A 419 100.47 81.48 34.56
N LEU A 420 101.22 80.79 35.44
CA LEU A 420 102.23 81.41 36.30
C LEU A 420 103.35 82.08 35.50
N ASP A 421 103.81 81.47 34.40
CA ASP A 421 104.76 82.08 33.47
C ASP A 421 104.19 83.31 32.78
N ARG A 422 102.89 83.31 32.43
CA ARG A 422 102.21 84.47 31.83
C ARG A 422 102.02 85.60 32.85
N GLU A 423 101.67 85.30 34.09
CA GLU A 423 101.66 86.28 35.19
C GLU A 423 103.06 86.89 35.38
N LEU A 424 104.10 86.05 35.46
CA LEU A 424 105.49 86.47 35.64
C LEU A 424 105.98 87.34 34.46
N LEU A 425 105.63 86.98 33.22
CA LEU A 425 105.90 87.79 32.02
C LEU A 425 105.14 89.13 32.01
N THR A 426 103.93 89.22 32.58
CA THR A 426 103.24 90.53 32.71
C THR A 426 103.88 91.40 33.78
N ALA A 427 104.32 90.83 34.90
CA ALA A 427 105.10 91.54 35.92
C ALA A 427 106.45 92.02 35.36
N GLU A 428 107.15 91.19 34.57
CA GLU A 428 108.37 91.60 33.86
C GLU A 428 108.11 92.76 32.88
N ARG A 429 107.02 92.71 32.10
CA ARG A 429 106.68 93.79 31.14
C ARG A 429 106.40 95.10 31.85
N GLN A 430 105.58 95.08 32.90
CA GLN A 430 105.34 96.26 33.75
C GLN A 430 106.65 96.83 34.34
N CYS A 431 107.62 95.99 34.69
CA CYS A 431 108.94 96.44 35.13
C CYS A 431 109.81 96.99 33.97
N LYS A 432 109.74 96.39 32.77
CA LYS A 432 110.46 96.81 31.57
C LYS A 432 109.93 98.12 30.98
N ASP A 433 108.63 98.38 31.05
CA ASP A 433 108.03 99.63 30.58
C ASP A 433 108.42 100.81 31.47
N ARG A 434 108.43 100.63 32.80
CA ARG A 434 108.96 101.64 33.74
C ARG A 434 110.46 101.93 33.52
N LEU A 435 111.24 100.95 33.04
CA LEU A 435 112.63 101.15 32.61
C LEU A 435 112.73 101.82 31.22
N SER A 436 111.74 101.61 30.34
CA SER A 436 111.65 102.21 29.00
C SER A 436 111.42 103.73 29.09
N GLU A 437 110.55 104.17 29.99
CA GLU A 437 110.27 105.59 30.23
C GLU A 437 111.52 106.32 30.74
N ALA A 438 112.17 105.81 31.78
CA ALA A 438 113.43 106.36 32.29
C ALA A 438 114.55 106.42 31.21
N ARG A 439 114.60 105.44 30.29
CA ARG A 439 115.56 105.44 29.18
C ARG A 439 115.25 106.50 28.11
N LYS A 440 113.97 106.78 27.83
CA LYS A 440 113.56 107.86 26.90
C LYS A 440 113.94 109.24 27.45
N GLU A 441 113.82 109.43 28.76
CA GLU A 441 114.21 110.65 29.46
C GLU A 441 115.73 110.90 29.34
N ILE A 442 116.55 109.88 29.59
CA ILE A 442 118.01 109.90 29.38
C ILE A 442 118.36 110.21 27.90
N GLN A 443 117.65 109.62 26.94
CA GLN A 443 117.82 109.91 25.50
C GLN A 443 117.41 111.32 25.08
N SER A 444 116.65 112.06 25.90
CA SER A 444 116.35 113.47 25.66
C SER A 444 117.58 114.33 25.95
N LEU A 445 118.21 114.09 27.11
CA LEU A 445 119.41 114.82 27.56
C LEU A 445 120.61 114.60 26.61
N LEU A 446 120.82 113.35 26.15
CA LEU A 446 121.91 113.01 25.22
C LEU A 446 121.85 113.78 23.88
N ARG A 447 120.65 114.05 23.34
CA ARG A 447 120.49 114.77 22.07
C ARG A 447 120.92 116.24 22.17
N MET A 448 120.83 116.85 23.34
CA MET A 448 121.25 118.23 23.59
C MET A 448 122.79 118.38 23.64
N VAL A 449 123.50 117.33 24.04
CA VAL A 449 124.97 117.27 23.98
C VAL A 449 125.44 117.16 22.53
N GLN A 450 124.84 116.25 21.75
CA GLN A 450 125.24 115.97 20.36
C GLN A 450 125.10 117.19 19.41
N SER A 451 124.21 118.14 19.70
CA SER A 451 124.12 119.39 18.92
C SER A 451 125.34 120.31 19.10
N LEU A 452 125.99 120.31 20.27
CA LEU A 452 127.10 121.22 20.58
C LEU A 452 128.46 120.74 20.04
N GLU A 453 128.60 119.43 19.79
CA GLU A 453 129.84 118.86 19.24
C GLU A 453 129.92 118.97 17.71
N LYS A 454 128.76 119.08 17.03
CA LYS A 454 128.67 118.94 15.56
C LYS A 454 129.23 120.13 14.79
N ASP A 455 129.05 121.34 15.30
CA ASP A 455 129.49 122.58 14.63
C ASP A 455 131.02 122.78 14.66
N LYS A 456 131.73 122.07 15.55
CA LYS A 456 133.18 122.10 15.66
C LYS A 456 133.91 121.32 14.55
N ALA A 457 133.21 120.42 13.86
CA ALA A 457 133.82 119.45 12.93
C ALA A 457 133.59 119.74 11.44
N SER A 458 132.57 120.53 11.07
CA SER A 458 132.12 120.64 9.67
C SER A 458 132.80 121.73 8.82
N LEU A 459 133.82 122.41 9.35
CA LEU A 459 134.49 123.55 8.69
C LEU A 459 135.85 123.18 8.04
N ILE A 460 136.20 121.90 7.99
CA ILE A 460 137.44 121.38 7.38
C ILE A 460 137.06 120.33 6.33
N SER A 461 137.40 120.57 5.06
CA SER A 461 137.14 119.69 3.90
C SER A 461 135.68 119.18 3.80
N GLN A 462 134.72 119.94 3.27
CA GLN A 462 134.76 120.70 2.01
C GLN A 462 135.23 119.84 0.81
N CYS A 463 134.63 120.06 -0.37
CA CYS A 463 135.08 119.52 -1.66
C CYS A 463 135.15 117.99 -1.85
N LYS A 464 134.00 117.31 -1.70
CA LYS A 464 133.32 116.56 -2.79
C LYS A 464 131.92 116.18 -2.32
N GLN A 465 130.86 116.87 -2.74
CA GLN A 465 130.25 116.91 -4.07
C GLN A 465 129.66 115.56 -4.53
N PHE A 466 128.38 115.63 -4.93
CA PHE A 466 127.58 114.64 -5.66
C PHE A 466 127.16 113.43 -4.82
N GLN A 467 125.87 113.32 -4.44
CA GLN A 467 124.67 112.98 -5.24
C GLN A 467 124.60 111.46 -5.50
N ASN A 468 123.58 110.74 -5.01
CA ASN A 468 122.12 110.79 -5.30
C ASN A 468 121.73 110.12 -6.63
N LYS A 469 120.94 109.04 -6.52
CA LYS A 469 120.17 108.33 -7.58
C LYS A 469 121.05 107.46 -8.53
N LEU A 470 120.52 106.46 -9.24
CA LEU A 470 119.12 105.99 -9.47
C LEU A 470 118.95 104.47 -9.21
N GLU A 471 117.68 104.03 -9.10
CA GLU A 471 117.11 102.71 -9.53
C GLU A 471 117.63 101.39 -8.86
N ASP A 472 116.91 100.26 -8.81
CA ASP A 472 115.55 99.90 -9.33
C ASP A 472 114.76 98.96 -8.35
N THR A 473 113.76 98.18 -8.81
CA THR A 473 112.58 97.75 -8.01
C THR A 473 112.09 96.27 -8.11
N HIS A 474 111.46 95.81 -7.00
CA HIS A 474 110.40 94.78 -6.84
C HIS A 474 110.65 93.24 -7.01
N LYS A 475 109.69 92.47 -6.42
CA LYS A 475 109.30 91.03 -6.56
C LYS A 475 109.90 89.96 -5.64
N ASP A 476 109.21 88.83 -5.31
CA ASP A 476 107.76 88.56 -5.07
C ASP A 476 107.53 87.18 -4.36
N ASP A 477 106.28 86.90 -3.99
CA ASP A 477 105.66 85.82 -3.16
C ASP A 477 105.56 84.38 -3.78
N SER A 478 105.22 83.33 -2.98
CA SER A 478 104.33 82.17 -3.33
C SER A 478 104.40 80.92 -2.39
N THR A 479 103.30 80.13 -2.31
CA THR A 479 103.21 78.77 -1.67
C THR A 479 102.18 77.82 -2.36
N SER A 480 102.34 76.48 -2.28
CA SER A 480 101.32 75.38 -2.46
C SER A 480 102.02 73.99 -2.31
N THR A 481 101.58 72.76 -2.68
CA THR A 481 100.45 72.05 -3.38
C THR A 481 100.55 70.52 -2.99
N VAL A 482 99.74 69.47 -3.28
CA VAL A 482 98.40 69.14 -3.86
C VAL A 482 98.02 67.66 -3.45
N GLY A 483 96.85 67.11 -3.83
CA GLY A 483 96.48 65.66 -3.77
C GLY A 483 95.48 65.24 -4.88
N GLN A 484 95.28 63.93 -5.20
CA GLN A 484 94.53 63.49 -6.41
C GLN A 484 93.84 62.08 -6.39
N LEU A 485 93.28 61.63 -7.54
CA LEU A 485 92.08 60.75 -7.74
C LEU A 485 92.32 59.35 -8.38
N ARG A 486 91.37 58.37 -8.25
CA ARG A 486 90.90 57.41 -9.31
C ARG A 486 89.63 56.54 -8.93
N PRO A 487 88.76 56.07 -9.87
CA PRO A 487 87.59 55.18 -9.63
C PRO A 487 87.49 53.89 -10.51
N GLU A 488 86.54 52.94 -10.28
CA GLU A 488 86.16 51.87 -11.26
C GLU A 488 84.80 51.10 -11.04
N TYR A 489 83.96 51.03 -12.11
CA TYR A 489 83.09 49.94 -12.68
C TYR A 489 82.07 49.00 -11.95
N SER A 490 80.81 49.01 -12.45
CA SER A 490 79.87 47.86 -12.78
C SER A 490 79.34 46.90 -11.66
N ALA A 491 78.30 46.06 -11.78
CA ALA A 491 77.03 45.92 -12.56
C ALA A 491 76.34 44.57 -12.11
N LEU A 492 75.10 44.11 -12.41
CA LEU A 492 73.86 44.60 -13.08
C LEU A 492 72.65 43.66 -12.71
N SER A 493 71.40 44.13 -12.90
CA SER A 493 70.15 43.36 -13.18
C SER A 493 69.61 42.29 -12.21
N THR A 494 68.41 42.53 -11.63
CA THR A 494 67.18 41.68 -11.75
C THR A 494 65.94 42.40 -11.17
N GLU A 495 65.34 43.36 -11.88
CA GLU A 495 64.16 44.11 -11.38
C GLU A 495 62.84 43.81 -12.13
N SER A 496 62.88 43.05 -13.22
CA SER A 496 61.69 42.68 -14.01
C SER A 496 60.88 41.53 -13.41
N SER A 497 61.55 40.53 -12.81
CA SER A 497 60.90 39.33 -12.25
C SER A 497 59.92 39.64 -11.12
N LEU A 498 60.25 40.60 -10.25
CA LEU A 498 59.43 40.92 -9.08
C LEU A 498 58.13 41.64 -9.46
N ARG A 499 58.11 42.46 -10.51
CA ARG A 499 56.89 43.18 -10.93
C ARG A 499 55.84 42.23 -11.51
N SER A 500 56.23 41.38 -12.47
CA SER A 500 55.31 40.37 -13.04
C SER A 500 54.77 39.42 -11.97
N ARG A 501 55.57 39.09 -10.95
CA ARG A 501 55.16 38.19 -9.86
C ARG A 501 54.23 38.87 -8.84
N VAL A 502 54.31 40.18 -8.66
CA VAL A 502 53.34 40.94 -7.85
C VAL A 502 52.01 41.06 -8.57
N GLU A 503 52.03 41.29 -9.89
CA GLU A 503 50.82 41.44 -10.72
C GLU A 503 49.98 40.14 -10.74
N GLU A 504 50.62 38.97 -10.93
CA GLU A 504 49.98 37.65 -10.76
C GLU A 504 49.35 37.46 -9.36
N LEU A 505 50.02 37.91 -8.31
CA LEU A 505 49.55 37.73 -6.92
C LEU A 505 48.41 38.70 -6.58
N GLU A 506 48.37 39.89 -7.18
CA GLU A 506 47.24 40.80 -7.07
C GLU A 506 46.00 40.31 -7.84
N GLU A 507 46.18 39.73 -9.02
CA GLU A 507 45.07 39.16 -9.79
C GLU A 507 44.48 37.92 -9.11
N ALA A 508 45.32 36.99 -8.63
CA ALA A 508 44.89 35.87 -7.81
C ALA A 508 44.20 36.33 -6.50
N LEU A 509 44.61 37.45 -5.90
CA LEU A 509 43.93 38.02 -4.75
C LEU A 509 42.54 38.56 -5.12
N ARG A 510 42.40 39.26 -6.26
CA ARG A 510 41.11 39.75 -6.79
C ARG A 510 40.14 38.61 -7.08
N GLU A 511 40.60 37.53 -7.73
CA GLU A 511 39.80 36.32 -7.94
C GLU A 511 39.39 35.68 -6.59
N SER A 512 40.32 35.53 -5.64
CA SER A 512 40.01 34.94 -4.33
C SER A 512 38.96 35.74 -3.54
N VAL A 513 38.96 37.08 -3.70
CA VAL A 513 37.97 37.98 -3.10
C VAL A 513 36.64 37.90 -3.86
N SER A 514 36.62 37.83 -5.20
CA SER A 514 35.37 37.63 -5.97
C SER A 514 34.70 36.30 -5.62
N ILE A 515 35.46 35.20 -5.62
CA ILE A 515 34.97 33.87 -5.26
C ILE A 515 34.45 33.84 -3.81
N THR A 516 35.04 34.62 -2.90
CA THR A 516 34.55 34.74 -1.52
C THR A 516 33.26 35.57 -1.46
N ALA A 517 33.20 36.72 -2.14
CA ALA A 517 32.02 37.57 -2.20
C ALA A 517 30.82 36.86 -2.87
N GLU A 518 31.04 36.11 -3.94
CA GLU A 518 30.02 35.28 -4.60
C GLU A 518 29.51 34.17 -3.68
N ARG A 519 30.40 33.52 -2.91
CA ARG A 519 30.02 32.52 -1.90
C ARG A 519 29.21 33.15 -0.76
N GLU A 520 29.58 34.33 -0.28
CA GLU A 520 28.81 35.06 0.75
C GLU A 520 27.46 35.56 0.23
N LEU A 521 27.38 36.00 -1.03
CA LEU A 521 26.13 36.38 -1.69
C LEU A 521 25.20 35.16 -1.86
N HIS A 522 25.71 34.05 -2.40
CA HIS A 522 24.95 32.81 -2.50
C HIS A 522 24.54 32.25 -1.13
N LEU A 523 25.37 32.40 -0.09
CA LEU A 523 25.02 32.05 1.29
C LEU A 523 23.90 32.94 1.84
N THR A 524 23.99 34.26 1.68
CA THR A 524 22.97 35.20 2.18
C THR A 524 21.65 35.04 1.44
N GLU A 525 21.67 34.77 0.12
CA GLU A 525 20.49 34.43 -0.67
C GLU A 525 19.84 33.11 -0.21
N SER A 526 20.64 32.05 -0.02
CA SER A 526 20.17 30.77 0.56
C SER A 526 19.54 30.96 1.96
N HIS A 527 20.11 31.86 2.78
CA HIS A 527 19.53 32.23 4.08
C HIS A 527 18.25 33.06 3.94
N ARG A 528 18.11 33.88 2.89
CA ARG A 528 16.87 34.63 2.58
C ARG A 528 15.73 33.67 2.26
N GLU A 529 15.99 32.69 1.39
CA GLU A 529 15.02 31.65 1.00
C GLU A 529 14.64 30.75 2.18
N LEU A 530 15.61 30.27 2.97
CA LEU A 530 15.34 29.48 4.18
C LEU A 530 14.44 30.24 5.17
N ASN A 531 14.63 31.55 5.34
CA ASN A 531 13.77 32.37 6.19
C ASN A 531 12.37 32.59 5.59
N GLU A 532 12.26 32.72 4.26
CA GLU A 532 10.98 32.87 3.57
C GLU A 532 10.15 31.57 3.58
N LEU A 533 10.79 30.42 3.39
CA LEU A 533 10.22 29.09 3.59
C LEU A 533 9.81 28.88 5.06
N ARG A 534 10.63 29.26 6.04
CA ARG A 534 10.26 29.23 7.47
C ARG A 534 9.02 30.09 7.78
N ARG A 535 8.86 31.26 7.13
CA ARG A 535 7.64 32.08 7.26
C ARG A 535 6.42 31.41 6.62
N ARG A 536 6.57 30.74 5.48
CA ARG A 536 5.50 29.93 4.87
C ARG A 536 5.07 28.78 5.78
N VAL A 537 6.02 27.96 6.26
CA VAL A 537 5.73 26.83 7.17
C VAL A 537 5.02 27.27 8.46
N LYS A 538 5.36 28.45 9.01
CA LYS A 538 4.67 29.02 10.18
C LYS A 538 3.22 29.47 9.94
N LYS A 539 2.77 29.64 8.68
CA LYS A 539 1.41 30.08 8.34
C LYS A 539 0.42 28.93 8.07
N LEU A 540 0.91 27.69 8.00
CA LEU A 540 0.13 26.52 7.62
C LEU A 540 -0.52 25.83 8.85
N THR A 541 -1.69 25.22 8.64
CA THR A 541 -2.34 24.33 9.61
C THR A 541 -1.51 23.06 9.88
N SER A 542 -1.97 22.17 10.77
CA SER A 542 -1.24 20.90 11.00
C SER A 542 -1.30 19.99 9.78
N SER A 543 -2.48 19.80 9.18
CA SER A 543 -2.67 18.95 7.98
C SER A 543 -1.76 19.40 6.84
N GLU A 544 -1.79 20.69 6.48
CA GLU A 544 -0.96 21.22 5.40
C GLU A 544 0.55 21.08 5.68
N ARG A 545 0.98 21.16 6.95
CA ARG A 545 2.38 20.89 7.34
C ARG A 545 2.72 19.41 7.24
N GLU A 546 1.83 18.52 7.62
CA GLU A 546 2.03 17.07 7.54
C GLU A 546 2.02 16.59 6.07
N GLU A 547 1.17 17.16 5.22
CA GLU A 547 1.14 16.94 3.78
C GLU A 547 2.41 17.45 3.08
N ILE A 548 2.87 18.66 3.39
CA ILE A 548 4.10 19.22 2.81
C ILE A 548 5.36 18.51 3.35
N LEU A 549 5.37 18.04 4.60
CA LEU A 549 6.43 17.16 5.08
C LEU A 549 6.41 15.82 4.34
N HIS A 550 5.24 15.25 4.04
CA HIS A 550 5.12 14.01 3.29
C HIS A 550 5.56 14.15 1.82
N THR A 551 5.25 15.27 1.15
CA THR A 551 5.73 15.52 -0.23
C THR A 551 7.24 15.74 -0.27
N LEU A 552 7.80 16.53 0.66
CA LEU A 552 9.25 16.72 0.78
C LEU A 552 9.99 15.42 1.17
N GLU A 553 9.41 14.57 2.01
CA GLU A 553 9.94 13.22 2.27
C GLU A 553 9.95 12.36 1.00
N ALA A 554 8.87 12.38 0.20
CA ALA A 554 8.76 11.60 -1.03
C ALA A 554 9.73 12.11 -2.11
N GLU A 555 9.90 13.43 -2.23
CA GLU A 555 10.82 14.05 -3.17
C GLU A 555 12.28 13.79 -2.79
N LYS A 556 12.64 13.92 -1.50
CA LYS A 556 13.95 13.52 -0.99
C LYS A 556 14.26 12.03 -1.22
N ARG A 557 13.27 11.14 -1.11
CA ARG A 557 13.43 9.71 -1.45
C ARG A 557 13.76 9.53 -2.94
N ARG A 558 12.99 10.16 -3.83
CA ARG A 558 13.26 10.13 -5.29
C ARG A 558 14.66 10.63 -5.65
N GLN A 559 15.09 11.74 -5.03
CA GLN A 559 16.44 12.28 -5.24
C GLN A 559 17.53 11.29 -4.80
N ILE A 560 17.35 10.62 -3.65
CA ILE A 560 18.30 9.58 -3.19
C ILE A 560 18.27 8.35 -4.13
N GLU A 561 17.10 7.92 -4.59
CA GLU A 561 16.95 6.81 -5.54
C GLU A 561 17.62 7.13 -6.89
N GLN A 562 17.45 8.34 -7.40
CA GLN A 562 18.14 8.84 -8.61
C GLN A 562 19.66 8.91 -8.42
N LEU A 563 20.15 9.42 -7.27
CA LEU A 563 21.59 9.47 -6.98
C LEU A 563 22.21 8.06 -6.87
N LEU A 564 21.51 7.11 -6.26
CA LEU A 564 21.94 5.70 -6.21
C LEU A 564 21.91 5.03 -7.58
N GLN A 565 20.95 5.38 -8.44
CA GLN A 565 20.90 4.89 -9.82
C GLN A 565 22.05 5.46 -10.66
N LEU A 566 22.27 6.77 -10.64
CA LEU A 566 23.37 7.42 -11.40
C LEU A 566 24.74 6.90 -10.95
N LYS A 567 24.94 6.64 -9.66
CA LYS A 567 26.16 5.97 -9.15
C LYS A 567 26.31 4.54 -9.67
N HIS A 568 25.24 3.76 -9.67
CA HIS A 568 25.25 2.39 -10.20
C HIS A 568 25.61 2.39 -11.69
N GLU A 569 24.98 3.27 -12.48
CA GLU A 569 25.26 3.45 -13.91
C GLU A 569 26.70 3.90 -14.16
N ALA A 570 27.22 4.85 -13.39
CA ALA A 570 28.62 5.30 -13.48
C ALA A 570 29.63 4.20 -13.11
N LEU A 571 29.35 3.38 -12.08
CA LEU A 571 30.20 2.24 -11.71
C LEU A 571 30.19 1.14 -12.78
N VAL A 572 29.02 0.83 -13.35
CA VAL A 572 28.90 -0.13 -14.48
C VAL A 572 29.64 0.38 -15.71
N ALA A 573 29.52 1.67 -16.04
CA ALA A 573 30.25 2.29 -17.15
C ALA A 573 31.78 2.24 -16.93
N ALA A 574 32.26 2.55 -15.72
CA ALA A 574 33.68 2.45 -15.39
C ALA A 574 34.21 1.00 -15.45
N ILE A 575 33.42 0.01 -15.05
CA ILE A 575 33.77 -1.41 -15.20
C ILE A 575 33.88 -1.79 -16.68
N ALA A 576 32.89 -1.39 -17.50
CA ALA A 576 32.90 -1.65 -18.94
C ALA A 576 34.07 -0.95 -19.66
N GLU A 577 34.46 0.25 -19.23
CA GLU A 577 35.67 0.92 -19.70
C GLU A 577 36.94 0.12 -19.36
N LYS A 578 37.07 -0.41 -18.13
CA LYS A 578 38.23 -1.26 -17.79
C LYS A 578 38.23 -2.58 -18.55
N ASP A 579 37.09 -3.19 -18.81
CA ASP A 579 37.00 -4.36 -19.69
C ASP A 579 37.40 -4.05 -21.13
N ALA A 580 37.00 -2.90 -21.68
CA ALA A 580 37.44 -2.46 -23.00
C ALA A 580 38.96 -2.20 -23.07
N HIS A 581 39.55 -1.58 -22.04
CA HIS A 581 40.99 -1.37 -21.94
C HIS A 581 41.76 -2.71 -21.84
N ILE A 582 41.27 -3.66 -21.03
CA ILE A 582 41.85 -5.01 -20.93
C ILE A 582 41.82 -5.70 -22.30
N ALA A 583 40.66 -5.71 -22.99
CA ALA A 583 40.53 -6.33 -24.30
C ALA A 583 41.46 -5.72 -25.36
N LEU A 584 41.64 -4.39 -25.37
CA LEU A 584 42.57 -3.71 -26.27
C LEU A 584 44.04 -4.07 -26.00
N LEU A 585 44.45 -4.17 -24.73
CA LEU A 585 45.81 -4.58 -24.35
C LEU A 585 46.06 -6.06 -24.61
N GLU A 586 45.06 -6.93 -24.44
CA GLU A 586 45.12 -8.35 -24.82
C GLU A 586 45.15 -8.56 -26.35
N GLN A 587 44.56 -7.64 -27.13
CA GLN A 587 44.66 -7.61 -28.59
C GLN A 587 45.97 -6.99 -29.12
N SER A 588 46.68 -6.20 -28.29
CA SER A 588 47.97 -5.61 -28.64
C SER A 588 49.05 -6.68 -28.95
N ARG A 589 50.14 -6.27 -29.60
CA ARG A 589 51.29 -7.16 -29.86
C ARG A 589 52.18 -7.37 -28.64
N GLU A 590 52.26 -6.38 -27.76
CA GLU A 590 53.23 -6.35 -26.64
C GLU A 590 52.64 -6.99 -25.38
N ARG A 591 51.31 -6.92 -25.19
CA ARG A 591 50.55 -7.57 -24.11
C ARG A 591 51.19 -7.35 -22.72
N PRO A 592 51.33 -6.09 -22.25
CA PRO A 592 51.94 -5.78 -20.96
C PRO A 592 51.12 -6.43 -19.83
N ARG A 593 51.64 -7.55 -19.31
CA ARG A 593 50.92 -8.39 -18.34
C ARG A 593 50.59 -7.62 -17.07
N ASP A 594 51.57 -6.91 -16.54
CA ASP A 594 51.50 -6.15 -15.30
C ASP A 594 50.43 -5.04 -15.38
N GLU A 595 50.30 -4.39 -16.53
CA GLU A 595 49.23 -3.40 -16.79
C GLU A 595 47.85 -4.05 -16.87
N ILE A 596 47.73 -5.18 -17.59
CA ILE A 596 46.49 -5.95 -17.69
C ILE A 596 46.05 -6.46 -16.31
N GLU A 597 46.98 -6.93 -15.49
CA GLU A 597 46.74 -7.43 -14.14
C GLU A 597 46.35 -6.30 -13.17
N MET A 598 47.04 -5.16 -13.22
CA MET A 598 46.64 -3.94 -12.51
C MET A 598 45.25 -3.43 -12.92
N LEU A 599 44.89 -3.53 -14.21
CA LEU A 599 43.55 -3.17 -14.70
C LEU A 599 42.47 -4.16 -14.23
N ARG A 600 42.77 -5.46 -14.17
CA ARG A 600 41.87 -6.48 -13.58
C ARG A 600 41.65 -6.23 -12.09
N LEU A 601 42.71 -5.95 -11.33
CA LEU A 601 42.63 -5.62 -9.91
C LEU A 601 41.86 -4.30 -9.67
N HIS A 602 42.02 -3.31 -10.55
CA HIS A 602 41.19 -2.10 -10.55
C HIS A 602 39.71 -2.37 -10.91
N LYS A 603 39.42 -3.29 -11.83
CA LYS A 603 38.07 -3.75 -12.13
C LYS A 603 37.43 -4.43 -10.91
N GLU A 604 38.15 -5.30 -10.21
CA GLU A 604 37.67 -5.99 -9.00
C GLU A 604 37.28 -4.98 -7.90
N ARG A 605 38.13 -3.99 -7.62
CA ARG A 605 37.81 -2.88 -6.70
C ARG A 605 36.58 -2.06 -7.12
N LEU A 606 36.25 -2.00 -8.42
CA LEU A 606 35.01 -1.35 -8.91
C LEU A 606 33.79 -2.27 -8.77
N MET A 607 33.94 -3.58 -9.03
CA MET A 607 32.89 -4.57 -8.83
C MET A 607 32.50 -4.70 -7.35
N GLU A 608 33.47 -4.62 -6.43
CA GLU A 608 33.22 -4.59 -4.99
C GLU A 608 32.42 -3.35 -4.57
N LYS A 609 32.81 -2.15 -5.03
CA LYS A 609 32.05 -0.91 -4.81
C LYS A 609 30.63 -0.96 -5.40
N LEU A 610 30.46 -1.59 -6.56
CA LEU A 610 29.15 -1.81 -7.17
C LEU A 610 28.29 -2.75 -6.32
N LYS A 611 28.88 -3.80 -5.74
CA LYS A 611 28.20 -4.69 -4.78
C LYS A 611 27.76 -3.93 -3.52
N GLU A 612 28.64 -3.14 -2.91
CA GLU A 612 28.29 -2.30 -1.76
C GLU A 612 27.11 -1.36 -2.06
N GLU A 613 27.12 -0.67 -3.21
CA GLU A 613 26.07 0.30 -3.54
C GLU A 613 24.73 -0.40 -3.87
N ASN A 614 24.77 -1.62 -4.43
CA ASN A 614 23.60 -2.48 -4.60
C ASN A 614 23.03 -2.94 -3.25
N GLU A 615 23.88 -3.28 -2.29
CA GLU A 615 23.45 -3.61 -0.92
C GLU A 615 22.84 -2.39 -0.22
N ARG A 616 23.45 -1.20 -0.32
CA ARG A 616 22.89 0.07 0.19
C ARG A 616 21.54 0.40 -0.44
N ARG A 617 21.39 0.24 -1.77
CA ARG A 617 20.11 0.43 -2.49
C ARG A 617 19.04 -0.55 -1.99
N THR A 618 19.40 -1.81 -1.77
CA THR A 618 18.50 -2.84 -1.24
C THR A 618 18.08 -2.54 0.20
N GLN A 619 19.00 -2.08 1.06
CA GLN A 619 18.72 -1.67 2.43
C GLN A 619 17.76 -0.46 2.49
N LEU A 620 17.90 0.51 1.58
CA LEU A 620 16.99 1.66 1.50
C LEU A 620 15.55 1.22 1.17
N ILE A 621 15.37 0.34 0.19
CA ILE A 621 14.07 -0.23 -0.18
C ILE A 621 13.46 -1.02 1.00
N ALA A 622 14.27 -1.85 1.67
CA ALA A 622 13.85 -2.63 2.84
C ALA A 622 13.49 -1.74 4.05
N SER A 623 14.14 -0.58 4.22
CA SER A 623 13.76 0.39 5.25
C SER A 623 12.39 1.01 4.96
N THR A 624 12.10 1.32 3.69
CA THR A 624 10.83 1.92 3.27
C THR A 624 9.65 0.98 3.52
N SER A 625 9.77 -0.30 3.13
CA SER A 625 8.72 -1.30 3.38
C SER A 625 8.47 -1.53 4.89
N ARG A 626 9.53 -1.52 5.72
CA ARG A 626 9.39 -1.55 7.19
C ARG A 626 8.64 -0.33 7.75
N THR A 627 8.83 0.87 7.19
CA THR A 627 8.08 2.06 7.66
C THR A 627 6.59 1.99 7.31
N HIS A 628 6.23 1.54 6.10
CA HIS A 628 4.82 1.32 5.74
C HIS A 628 4.17 0.21 6.56
N SER A 629 4.86 -0.94 6.75
CA SER A 629 4.36 -2.04 7.58
C SER A 629 4.05 -1.60 9.02
N LYS A 630 4.94 -0.81 9.64
CA LYS A 630 4.71 -0.24 10.99
C LYS A 630 3.50 0.72 11.02
N LYS A 631 3.39 1.64 10.06
CA LYS A 631 2.23 2.55 9.99
C LYS A 631 0.91 1.78 9.79
N PHE A 632 0.90 0.79 8.89
CA PHE A 632 -0.29 -0.01 8.59
C PHE A 632 -0.73 -0.86 9.79
N SER A 633 0.22 -1.49 10.49
CA SER A 633 -0.02 -2.22 11.73
C SER A 633 -0.61 -1.31 12.83
N MET A 634 -0.08 -0.09 12.98
CA MET A 634 -0.58 0.87 13.97
C MET A 634 -2.01 1.34 13.67
N VAL A 635 -2.33 1.62 12.40
CA VAL A 635 -3.70 1.96 11.97
C VAL A 635 -4.67 0.80 12.21
N HIS A 636 -4.27 -0.44 11.87
CA HIS A 636 -5.07 -1.62 12.20
C HIS A 636 -5.27 -1.81 13.71
N TYR A 637 -4.25 -1.53 14.53
CA TYR A 637 -4.36 -1.63 15.98
C TYR A 637 -5.36 -0.62 16.56
N PHE A 638 -5.31 0.64 16.12
CA PHE A 638 -6.31 1.64 16.51
C PHE A 638 -7.72 1.30 16.03
N ALA A 639 -7.87 0.78 14.81
CA ALA A 639 -9.17 0.31 14.30
C ALA A 639 -9.72 -0.88 15.11
N LEU A 640 -8.85 -1.80 15.53
CA LEU A 640 -9.22 -2.95 16.37
C LEU A 640 -9.64 -2.52 17.78
N VAL A 641 -8.87 -1.61 18.41
CA VAL A 641 -9.22 -1.05 19.73
C VAL A 641 -10.54 -0.26 19.66
N GLY A 642 -10.75 0.54 18.62
CA GLY A 642 -11.99 1.30 18.42
C GLY A 642 -13.22 0.40 18.23
N THR A 643 -13.10 -0.65 17.41
CA THR A 643 -14.20 -1.62 17.19
C THR A 643 -14.50 -2.45 18.42
N VAL A 644 -13.49 -2.94 19.15
CA VAL A 644 -13.67 -3.65 20.43
C VAL A 644 -14.34 -2.76 21.48
N GLY A 645 -13.94 -1.48 21.59
CA GLY A 645 -14.60 -0.51 22.47
C GLY A 645 -16.07 -0.27 22.12
N TYR A 646 -16.38 -0.15 20.83
CA TYR A 646 -17.76 0.02 20.36
C TYR A 646 -18.63 -1.21 20.64
N PHE A 647 -18.11 -2.43 20.41
CA PHE A 647 -18.80 -3.67 20.77
C PHE A 647 -19.00 -3.81 22.29
N GLY A 648 -18.04 -3.37 23.11
CA GLY A 648 -18.18 -3.32 24.57
C GLY A 648 -19.35 -2.44 25.01
N LEU A 649 -19.44 -1.21 24.48
CA LEU A 649 -20.56 -0.30 24.73
C LEU A 649 -21.91 -0.89 24.28
N VAL A 650 -21.98 -1.49 23.09
CA VAL A 650 -23.20 -2.14 22.59
C VAL A 650 -23.64 -3.30 23.47
N LEU A 651 -22.72 -4.16 23.92
CA LEU A 651 -23.02 -5.26 24.85
C LEU A 651 -23.48 -4.75 26.23
N GLN A 652 -22.89 -3.66 26.72
CA GLN A 652 -23.26 -3.03 28.00
C GLN A 652 -24.67 -2.42 27.93
N VAL A 653 -25.02 -1.77 26.81
CA VAL A 653 -26.39 -1.28 26.53
C VAL A 653 -27.39 -2.43 26.41
N ILE A 654 -27.04 -3.53 25.72
CA ILE A 654 -27.90 -4.73 25.62
C ILE A 654 -28.11 -5.37 26.99
N SER A 655 -27.08 -5.41 27.84
CA SER A 655 -27.17 -5.90 29.22
C SER A 655 -28.12 -5.05 30.07
N TRP A 656 -27.96 -3.72 30.05
CA TRP A 656 -28.89 -2.79 30.69
C TRP A 656 -30.33 -2.97 30.19
N LYS A 657 -30.53 -3.10 28.88
CA LYS A 657 -31.87 -3.30 28.29
C LYS A 657 -32.51 -4.62 28.74
N ARG A 658 -31.72 -5.69 28.94
CA ARG A 658 -32.18 -6.96 29.54
C ARG A 658 -32.54 -6.83 31.03
N VAL A 659 -31.79 -6.05 31.80
CA VAL A 659 -32.10 -5.79 33.23
C VAL A 659 -33.42 -5.00 33.35
N ILE A 660 -33.57 -3.93 32.57
CA ILE A 660 -34.80 -3.13 32.53
C ILE A 660 -36.00 -3.99 32.11
N LEU A 661 -35.85 -4.85 31.10
CA LEU A 661 -36.90 -5.79 30.67
C LEU A 661 -37.26 -6.82 31.75
N ARG A 662 -36.30 -7.34 32.52
CA ARG A 662 -36.59 -8.25 33.64
C ARG A 662 -37.43 -7.56 34.71
N GLU A 663 -37.07 -6.35 35.11
CA GLU A 663 -37.73 -5.67 36.22
C GLU A 663 -39.09 -5.09 35.81
N GLN A 664 -39.25 -4.66 34.55
CA GLN A 664 -40.57 -4.45 33.91
C GLN A 664 -41.45 -5.70 34.02
N TYR A 665 -40.94 -6.87 33.64
CA TYR A 665 -41.70 -8.13 33.71
C TYR A 665 -42.02 -8.55 35.15
N ARG A 666 -41.12 -8.26 36.10
CA ARG A 666 -41.29 -8.51 37.53
C ARG A 666 -42.39 -7.62 38.15
N LEU A 667 -42.40 -6.33 37.82
CA LEU A 667 -43.47 -5.38 38.16
C LEU A 667 -44.80 -5.82 37.55
N HIS A 668 -44.83 -6.17 36.26
CA HIS A 668 -46.05 -6.60 35.59
C HIS A 668 -46.64 -7.90 36.17
N ARG A 669 -45.77 -8.81 36.65
CA ARG A 669 -46.18 -10.02 37.38
C ARG A 669 -46.70 -9.71 38.80
N ALA A 670 -46.11 -8.73 39.50
CA ALA A 670 -46.59 -8.28 40.81
C ALA A 670 -48.00 -7.67 40.71
N VAL A 671 -48.22 -6.75 39.76
CA VAL A 671 -49.53 -6.12 39.51
C VAL A 671 -50.59 -7.17 39.14
N LEU A 672 -50.25 -8.18 38.32
CA LEU A 672 -51.15 -9.29 38.02
C LEU A 672 -51.47 -10.16 39.25
N SER A 673 -50.50 -10.34 40.16
CA SER A 673 -50.70 -11.08 41.42
C SER A 673 -51.63 -10.33 42.39
N GLU A 674 -51.47 -9.00 42.51
CA GLU A 674 -52.37 -8.17 43.32
C GLU A 674 -53.77 -8.09 42.73
N ALA A 675 -53.90 -7.96 41.40
CA ALA A 675 -55.18 -8.00 40.71
C ALA A 675 -55.91 -9.34 40.89
N TRP A 676 -55.16 -10.45 40.95
CA TRP A 676 -55.72 -11.78 41.23
C TRP A 676 -56.14 -11.92 42.71
N LEU A 677 -55.34 -11.45 43.67
CA LEU A 677 -55.72 -11.38 45.08
C LEU A 677 -56.99 -10.54 45.28
N CYS A 678 -57.08 -9.37 44.65
CA CYS A 678 -58.22 -8.46 44.74
C CYS A 678 -59.50 -9.01 44.09
N ARG A 679 -59.38 -9.84 43.03
CA ARG A 679 -60.51 -10.65 42.53
C ARG A 679 -60.90 -11.77 43.49
N SER A 680 -59.92 -12.44 44.10
CA SER A 680 -60.16 -13.52 45.06
C SER A 680 -60.91 -13.01 46.30
N THR A 681 -60.44 -11.93 46.93
CA THR A 681 -61.11 -11.33 48.10
C THR A 681 -62.50 -10.79 47.79
N LYS A 682 -62.72 -10.17 46.62
CA LYS A 682 -64.07 -9.79 46.17
C LYS A 682 -64.98 -11.00 45.98
N SER A 683 -64.49 -12.09 45.41
CA SER A 683 -65.27 -13.33 45.24
C SER A 683 -65.61 -13.98 46.58
N SER A 684 -64.70 -13.91 47.57
CA SER A 684 -64.95 -14.35 48.94
C SER A 684 -65.98 -13.48 49.67
N LEU A 685 -65.94 -12.14 49.53
CA LEU A 685 -66.97 -11.26 50.10
C LEU A 685 -68.36 -11.52 49.50
N ILE A 686 -68.45 -11.73 48.18
CA ILE A 686 -69.73 -12.01 47.50
C ILE A 686 -70.34 -13.34 48.00
N ARG A 687 -69.51 -14.30 48.43
CA ARG A 687 -69.95 -15.56 49.08
C ARG A 687 -70.26 -15.44 50.58
N PHE A 688 -70.18 -14.26 51.17
CA PHE A 688 -70.46 -14.01 52.59
C PHE A 688 -71.65 -13.05 52.81
N VAL A 689 -72.31 -12.64 51.72
CA VAL A 689 -73.45 -11.70 51.69
C VAL A 689 -74.65 -12.30 50.95
N PHE A 690 -74.59 -13.61 50.64
CA PHE A 690 -75.62 -14.43 50.00
C PHE A 690 -75.76 -15.76 50.74
#